data_AF-A0AAU2VQ48-F1
#
_entry.id   AF-A0AAU2VQ48-F1
#
_cell.length_a   1.000
_cell.length_b   1.000
_cell.length_c   1.000
_cell.angle_alpha   90.00
_cell.angle_beta   90.00
_cell.angle_gamma   90.00
#
_symmetry.space_group_name_H-M   'P 1'
#
loop_
_entity.id
_entity.type
_entity.pdbx_description
1 polymer ?
#
loop_
_entity_poly.entity_id
_entity_poly.type
_entity_poly.pdbx_seq_one_letter_code
_entity_poly.pdbx_strand_id
1 'polypeptide(L)'
;MRVHHSQRGLQLASALVAAGLCLSAAPQALAADDGGSGPTMKLTSTEAKKLAANVSLDPWAGAEDTSDAKKDDASAAGSVGASADVDPATKVTMTAKSTLEGVRGMGATVPVGKKGDYFTVNSMGNVQRHAADGSETWARTNSSLYTDWQVTPLQVWKAEPYPAQILMGYNAVSPFSANSDSGYSAGDLTGDGVPDLVFSARVGTTPYPRPFSAPGSELSTGTFVTVLDGSTGATVWSKLYNHASMVKIVDGTLLIADAPRMSGDAKVPAAATMTLTGIRFSSTDGKLTPAQTWTYDTKESRSANWGDIQDLGKGKIVASWNLGKGDGVDGRGRTLVLDTADGSVTWQTESTIYSRKLRLDAGRKRIVALEQADSTDAVRYEVAAYDLKTGHRATLDSRENVVPTALTVGDLGAKAGDEYAVAESSLDENLFVNASTIRVVGGDDADKLLWSNTTKRDAENSHDGPSIWGLTVADGKLVASAQDDREIFEPDNRGGMRYASLTVFSGKGAVAWQSKGVTAAPMYQDVYTDAQGTHVRVIDQSQNIRTFKLGNGKAQNVTPLQGDIAFAKSADLNKDGKKDLVMGGSSNGVWAYSGPSLVDGGKPQKLWQASLPGAVHDIELGDVNGDGKPEIVVAADTATVVLNGKTGRTIATIEAGEGQFVRSAELADLNGDGELDILVPTDALRAYYGDGHALWTYSAPKDAGDVRFTDPSVNDGRVYASYAGLNAYQLTNPVTNAVALNAKNGRVRWSAAPKAPDTAVGGIRTAIPNAGTFASKEIPYAGGHAVVYLWAVNAPIDWGTDALSPQNYMEIRDGRTGEVLHSGLAGGMWGHFSYFAKDGALYDGATASFRRYRADGDDTMQSVLPTTYGGGFMTGPGGRELLVAGAESGLYVFDPSALDSEDSWASPVGSIGSLIGARNYFAGDLDGDGVDEVLSLNSDDSGQDRAVGEFGGGYYLSDNGIHQVNAYKLS
;
A
#
# COMPACT_ATOMS: atom_id res chain seq x y z
N MET A 1 66.75 -29.32 19.12
CA MET A 1 66.05 -30.62 18.95
C MET A 1 64.60 -30.31 18.63
N ARG A 2 64.22 -30.19 17.35
CA ARG A 2 63.58 -31.25 16.54
C ARG A 2 62.61 -32.13 17.33
N VAL A 3 61.31 -31.88 17.14
CA VAL A 3 60.31 -32.94 17.00
C VAL A 3 59.42 -32.55 15.82
N HIS A 4 59.40 -33.43 14.82
CA HIS A 4 58.56 -33.39 13.64
C HIS A 4 57.11 -33.72 14.02
N HIS A 5 56.13 -32.98 13.49
CA HIS A 5 54.80 -33.53 13.24
C HIS A 5 54.31 -33.19 11.82
N SER A 6 54.36 -34.25 11.02
CA SER A 6 53.66 -34.63 9.79
C SER A 6 52.73 -33.64 9.08
N GLN A 7 53.06 -33.39 7.80
CA GLN A 7 52.17 -32.98 6.71
C GLN A 7 51.10 -34.05 6.40
N ARG A 8 50.03 -34.14 7.21
CA ARG A 8 48.80 -34.91 6.87
C ARG A 8 47.50 -34.18 7.27
N GLY A 9 47.54 -32.86 7.37
CA GLY A 9 46.37 -32.03 7.69
C GLY A 9 45.75 -31.25 6.53
N LEU A 10 46.35 -31.27 5.32
CA LEU A 10 45.92 -30.42 4.20
C LEU A 10 45.15 -31.14 3.08
N GLN A 11 44.84 -32.44 3.25
CA GLN A 11 44.00 -33.20 2.31
C GLN A 11 42.63 -33.61 2.88
N LEU A 12 42.37 -33.40 4.17
CA LEU A 12 41.04 -33.62 4.77
C LEU A 12 40.20 -32.33 4.86
N ALA A 13 40.82 -31.14 4.88
CA ALA A 13 40.08 -29.87 4.85
C ALA A 13 39.49 -29.56 3.46
N SER A 14 40.12 -30.04 2.38
CA SER A 14 39.64 -29.88 1.00
C SER A 14 38.55 -30.90 0.63
N ALA A 15 38.44 -32.01 1.37
CA ALA A 15 37.39 -33.01 1.17
C ALA A 15 36.07 -32.65 1.90
N LEU A 16 36.14 -31.89 3.00
CA LEU A 16 34.94 -31.44 3.74
C LEU A 16 34.32 -30.15 3.17
N VAL A 17 35.10 -29.30 2.48
CA VAL A 17 34.55 -28.16 1.73
C VAL A 17 33.89 -28.60 0.42
N ALA A 18 34.31 -29.72 -0.17
CA ALA A 18 33.66 -30.32 -1.34
C ALA A 18 32.44 -31.18 -0.99
N ALA A 19 32.36 -31.74 0.23
CA ALA A 19 31.21 -32.52 0.70
C ALA A 19 30.08 -31.66 1.31
N GLY A 20 30.37 -30.43 1.76
CA GLY A 20 29.36 -29.46 2.20
C GLY A 20 28.55 -28.80 1.07
N LEU A 21 28.98 -28.98 -0.19
CA LEU A 21 28.34 -28.43 -1.40
C LEU A 21 27.48 -29.45 -2.16
N CYS A 22 27.35 -30.69 -1.68
CA CYS A 22 26.60 -31.75 -2.37
C CYS A 22 25.61 -32.54 -1.48
N LEU A 23 25.19 -32.00 -0.33
CA LEU A 23 24.28 -32.67 0.61
C LEU A 23 23.07 -31.80 1.00
N SER A 24 22.45 -31.13 0.01
CA SER A 24 21.10 -30.58 0.11
C SER A 24 20.13 -31.37 -0.79
N ALA A 25 20.00 -32.66 -0.50
CA ALA A 25 18.97 -33.57 -1.01
C ALA A 25 18.73 -34.58 0.12
N ALA A 26 17.58 -34.77 0.76
CA ALA A 26 16.18 -34.36 0.59
C ALA A 26 15.54 -34.40 2.03
N PRO A 27 14.23 -34.12 2.27
CA PRO A 27 13.10 -34.47 1.43
C PRO A 27 12.60 -33.26 0.65
N GLN A 28 12.62 -33.39 -0.67
CA GLN A 28 11.63 -32.74 -1.50
C GLN A 28 10.26 -33.24 -1.04
N ALA A 29 9.46 -32.37 -0.44
CA ALA A 29 8.02 -32.58 -0.49
C ALA A 29 7.63 -32.33 -1.97
N LEU A 30 7.57 -33.44 -2.72
CA LEU A 30 7.04 -33.64 -4.08
C LEU A 30 7.74 -33.00 -5.30
N ALA A 31 8.77 -32.15 -5.15
CA ALA A 31 9.29 -31.36 -6.27
C ALA A 31 10.58 -31.89 -6.97
N ALA A 32 10.40 -32.92 -7.81
CA ALA A 32 11.20 -33.25 -9.01
C ALA A 32 12.67 -33.75 -8.87
N ASP A 33 12.86 -35.02 -9.24
CA ASP A 33 13.94 -35.52 -10.10
C ASP A 33 13.31 -36.19 -11.33
N ASP A 34 13.97 -36.13 -12.48
CA ASP A 34 13.49 -36.57 -13.81
C ASP A 34 13.39 -38.11 -13.96
N GLY A 35 13.14 -38.82 -12.86
CA GLY A 35 13.09 -40.27 -12.82
C GLY A 35 12.80 -40.87 -11.44
N GLY A 36 11.57 -40.74 -10.94
CA GLY A 36 10.96 -41.75 -10.05
C GLY A 36 10.40 -41.29 -8.69
N SER A 37 9.17 -41.76 -8.43
CA SER A 37 8.62 -42.30 -7.16
C SER A 37 7.55 -41.52 -6.37
N GLY A 38 6.90 -40.50 -6.92
CA GLY A 38 5.63 -39.97 -6.39
C GLY A 38 4.55 -39.94 -7.47
N PRO A 39 3.28 -40.26 -7.17
CA PRO A 39 2.20 -40.03 -8.14
C PRO A 39 2.04 -38.53 -8.41
N THR A 40 1.74 -38.15 -9.66
CA THR A 40 1.29 -36.80 -9.99
C THR A 40 0.13 -36.40 -9.09
N MET A 41 0.26 -35.24 -8.44
CA MET A 41 -0.75 -34.69 -7.54
C MET A 41 -2.03 -34.38 -8.34
N LYS A 42 -3.16 -34.84 -7.83
CA LYS A 42 -4.50 -34.51 -8.33
C LYS A 42 -5.32 -33.94 -7.20
N LEU A 43 -5.84 -32.75 -7.40
CA LEU A 43 -6.57 -32.02 -6.37
C LEU A 43 -8.07 -32.26 -6.48
N THR A 44 -8.75 -32.28 -5.34
CA THR A 44 -10.19 -32.02 -5.31
C THR A 44 -10.48 -30.57 -5.74
N SER A 45 -11.71 -30.26 -6.14
CA SER A 45 -12.09 -28.89 -6.48
C SER A 45 -11.87 -27.90 -5.33
N THR A 46 -12.00 -28.35 -4.08
CA THR A 46 -11.76 -27.53 -2.88
C THR A 46 -10.27 -27.25 -2.70
N GLU A 47 -9.42 -28.26 -2.84
CA GLU A 47 -7.96 -28.10 -2.79
C GLU A 47 -7.43 -27.23 -3.93
N ALA A 48 -7.96 -27.37 -5.15
CA ALA A 48 -7.60 -26.52 -6.28
C ALA A 48 -7.97 -25.04 -6.02
N LYS A 49 -9.12 -24.77 -5.40
CA LYS A 49 -9.50 -23.41 -4.97
C LYS A 49 -8.56 -22.88 -3.89
N LYS A 50 -8.21 -23.70 -2.90
CA LYS A 50 -7.25 -23.35 -1.85
C LYS A 50 -5.88 -22.98 -2.47
N LEU A 51 -5.37 -23.84 -3.34
CA LEU A 51 -4.10 -23.60 -4.03
C LEU A 51 -4.15 -22.34 -4.90
N ALA A 52 -5.28 -22.08 -5.58
CA ALA A 52 -5.46 -20.86 -6.38
C ALA A 52 -5.46 -19.58 -5.53
N ALA A 53 -5.91 -19.62 -4.28
CA ALA A 53 -5.79 -18.50 -3.35
C ALA A 53 -4.32 -18.29 -2.91
N ASN A 54 -3.64 -19.38 -2.56
CA ASN A 54 -2.25 -19.37 -2.10
C ASN A 54 -1.24 -18.93 -3.17
N VAL A 55 -1.45 -19.30 -4.43
CA VAL A 55 -0.52 -18.99 -5.55
C VAL A 55 -1.13 -17.95 -6.48
N SER A 56 -1.39 -16.79 -5.88
CA SER A 56 -1.76 -15.55 -6.57
C SER A 56 -1.30 -14.35 -5.77
N LEU A 57 -1.20 -13.20 -6.43
CA LEU A 57 -1.20 -11.91 -5.74
C LEU A 57 -2.59 -11.31 -5.81
N ASP A 58 -3.01 -10.66 -4.72
CA ASP A 58 -4.10 -9.69 -4.77
C ASP A 58 -3.51 -8.33 -5.18
N PRO A 59 -3.73 -7.86 -6.41
CA PRO A 59 -3.21 -6.58 -6.83
C PRO A 59 -3.99 -5.41 -6.21
N TRP A 60 -5.19 -5.60 -5.66
CA TRP A 60 -6.10 -4.52 -5.24
C TRP A 60 -6.09 -4.22 -3.74
N ALA A 61 -5.24 -4.89 -2.96
CA ALA A 61 -5.05 -4.66 -1.52
C ALA A 61 -6.30 -4.86 -0.65
N GLY A 62 -6.85 -6.09 -0.60
CA GLY A 62 -8.08 -6.38 0.13
C GLY A 62 -7.95 -6.84 1.59
N ALA A 63 -8.86 -6.36 2.44
CA ALA A 63 -9.53 -7.19 3.46
C ALA A 63 -11.06 -6.91 3.46
N GLU A 64 -11.82 -7.77 4.13
CA GLU A 64 -13.29 -7.80 4.16
C GLU A 64 -13.90 -6.52 4.76
N ASP A 65 -14.97 -6.02 4.12
CA ASP A 65 -15.74 -4.86 4.57
C ASP A 65 -16.83 -5.28 5.58
N THR A 66 -16.75 -4.79 6.83
CA THR A 66 -17.73 -5.08 7.89
C THR A 66 -18.69 -3.91 8.19
N SER A 67 -18.80 -2.89 7.34
CA SER A 67 -19.55 -1.67 7.69
C SER A 67 -21.00 -1.63 7.13
N ASP A 68 -21.99 -1.81 8.00
CA ASP A 68 -23.41 -1.56 7.72
C ASP A 68 -23.73 -0.05 7.87
N ALA A 69 -23.79 0.68 6.75
CA ALA A 69 -24.16 2.10 6.75
C ALA A 69 -25.67 2.32 6.98
N LYS A 70 -26.04 3.09 8.02
CA LYS A 70 -27.37 3.69 8.20
C LYS A 70 -27.40 5.12 7.64
N LYS A 71 -28.55 5.50 7.08
CA LYS A 71 -28.86 6.77 6.42
C LYS A 71 -29.08 7.91 7.40
N ASP A 72 -28.75 9.13 6.99
CA ASP A 72 -29.40 10.37 7.45
C ASP A 72 -29.63 11.36 6.30
N ASP A 73 -30.76 12.07 6.37
CA ASP A 73 -31.32 12.96 5.35
C ASP A 73 -30.81 14.42 5.48
N ALA A 74 -30.53 15.07 4.35
CA ALA A 74 -30.10 16.46 4.28
C ALA A 74 -31.27 17.45 4.06
N SER A 75 -31.23 18.63 4.68
CA SER A 75 -32.05 19.78 4.27
C SER A 75 -31.32 21.12 4.46
N ALA A 76 -31.71 22.09 3.62
CA ALA A 76 -30.88 23.19 3.09
C ALA A 76 -30.73 24.45 3.97
N ALA A 77 -29.65 25.19 3.69
CA ALA A 77 -29.17 26.39 4.40
C ALA A 77 -29.87 27.71 4.00
N GLY A 78 -29.90 28.66 4.94
CA GLY A 78 -30.22 30.08 4.76
C GLY A 78 -29.20 30.96 5.48
N SER A 79 -28.95 32.17 4.95
CA SER A 79 -27.78 33.00 5.22
C SER A 79 -27.95 34.12 6.28
N VAL A 80 -26.78 34.58 6.78
CA VAL A 80 -26.36 35.90 7.32
C VAL A 80 -26.45 36.18 8.84
N GLY A 81 -25.32 36.65 9.42
CA GLY A 81 -25.30 37.69 10.46
C GLY A 81 -24.62 37.33 11.79
N ALA A 82 -23.69 38.16 12.25
CA ALA A 82 -22.76 37.90 13.37
C ALA A 82 -23.37 37.88 14.80
N SER A 83 -22.77 36.99 15.61
CA SER A 83 -22.63 36.85 17.08
C SER A 83 -23.83 37.13 18.02
N ALA A 84 -24.38 36.04 18.55
CA ALA A 84 -24.75 35.83 19.95
C ALA A 84 -24.80 34.31 20.19
N ASP A 85 -24.67 33.85 21.45
CA ASP A 85 -24.64 32.43 21.89
C ASP A 85 -25.45 31.51 20.97
N VAL A 86 -24.73 30.80 20.11
CA VAL A 86 -25.33 29.87 19.15
C VAL A 86 -25.90 28.71 19.97
N ASP A 87 -27.18 28.39 19.78
CA ASP A 87 -27.80 27.22 20.41
C ASP A 87 -26.92 25.99 20.18
N PRO A 88 -26.49 25.25 21.22
CA PRO A 88 -25.69 24.03 21.10
C PRO A 88 -26.26 22.99 20.13
N ALA A 89 -27.57 22.99 19.89
CA ALA A 89 -28.23 22.11 18.93
C ALA A 89 -28.10 22.57 17.46
N THR A 90 -27.61 23.79 17.20
CA THR A 90 -27.45 24.35 15.84
C THR A 90 -26.55 23.45 15.01
N LYS A 91 -27.02 23.07 13.81
CA LYS A 91 -26.27 22.20 12.92
C LYS A 91 -25.15 22.94 12.20
N VAL A 92 -24.03 22.25 12.00
CA VAL A 92 -22.88 22.71 11.23
C VAL A 92 -22.87 21.98 9.91
N THR A 93 -22.83 22.73 8.80
CA THR A 93 -22.76 22.17 7.45
C THR A 93 -21.31 22.15 6.99
N MET A 94 -20.84 21.01 6.47
CA MET A 94 -19.51 20.87 5.85
C MET A 94 -19.66 20.75 4.33
N THR A 95 -19.11 21.72 3.60
CA THR A 95 -19.17 21.76 2.13
C THR A 95 -17.82 21.42 1.54
N ALA A 96 -17.72 20.30 0.81
CA ALA A 96 -16.50 19.91 0.10
C ALA A 96 -16.09 20.96 -0.93
N LYS A 97 -14.79 21.26 -1.02
CA LYS A 97 -14.22 22.28 -1.90
C LYS A 97 -13.19 21.72 -2.86
N SER A 98 -12.33 20.84 -2.38
CA SER A 98 -11.36 20.14 -3.22
C SER A 98 -11.09 18.74 -2.68
N THR A 99 -10.55 17.91 -3.58
CA THR A 99 -10.23 16.51 -3.33
C THR A 99 -8.85 16.22 -3.91
N LEU A 100 -8.01 15.58 -3.12
CA LEU A 100 -6.74 15.00 -3.53
C LEU A 100 -6.82 13.49 -3.32
N GLU A 101 -7.01 12.75 -4.40
CA GLU A 101 -7.12 11.29 -4.35
C GLU A 101 -5.74 10.63 -4.24
N GLY A 102 -5.60 9.68 -3.31
CA GLY A 102 -4.37 8.94 -3.06
C GLY A 102 -4.20 7.76 -4.02
N VAL A 103 -2.96 7.48 -4.42
CA VAL A 103 -2.60 6.33 -5.24
C VAL A 103 -2.57 5.05 -4.40
N ARG A 104 -3.26 4.00 -4.85
CA ARG A 104 -3.34 2.72 -4.14
C ARG A 104 -3.17 1.50 -5.04
N GLY A 105 -2.88 0.37 -4.40
CA GLY A 105 -2.78 -0.94 -5.04
C GLY A 105 -1.47 -1.14 -5.78
N MET A 106 -1.32 -2.32 -6.37
CA MET A 106 -0.11 -2.69 -7.11
C MET A 106 0.09 -1.79 -8.32
N GLY A 107 1.32 -1.31 -8.51
CA GLY A 107 1.68 -0.41 -9.60
C GLY A 107 2.56 -1.07 -10.68
N ALA A 108 2.34 -0.69 -11.93
CA ALA A 108 3.21 -0.99 -13.06
C ALA A 108 3.62 0.31 -13.79
N THR A 109 4.80 0.31 -14.40
CA THR A 109 5.23 1.39 -15.30
C THR A 109 5.22 0.93 -16.75
N VAL A 110 4.80 1.82 -17.66
CA VAL A 110 4.73 1.56 -19.10
C VAL A 110 5.51 2.64 -19.85
N PRO A 111 6.55 2.31 -20.64
CA PRO A 111 7.36 3.31 -21.36
C PRO A 111 6.55 4.18 -22.34
N VAL A 112 6.88 5.46 -22.38
CA VAL A 112 6.37 6.44 -23.36
C VAL A 112 7.52 6.81 -24.31
N GLY A 113 7.61 6.09 -25.42
CA GLY A 113 8.67 6.30 -26.41
C GLY A 113 10.06 5.92 -25.87
N LYS A 114 11.09 6.66 -26.30
CA LYS A 114 12.51 6.32 -26.04
C LYS A 114 13.25 7.27 -25.10
N LYS A 115 12.56 8.30 -24.59
CA LYS A 115 13.20 9.38 -23.81
C LYS A 115 13.26 9.09 -22.31
N GLY A 116 12.71 7.96 -21.87
CA GLY A 116 12.64 7.59 -20.46
C GLY A 116 11.32 7.98 -19.78
N ASP A 117 10.46 8.79 -20.43
CA ASP A 117 9.07 9.07 -20.03
C ASP A 117 8.27 7.77 -19.86
N TYR A 118 7.25 7.80 -19.01
CA TYR A 118 6.47 6.61 -18.67
C TYR A 118 5.09 6.94 -18.12
N PHE A 119 4.17 6.00 -18.29
CA PHE A 119 2.94 5.94 -17.53
C PHE A 119 3.14 5.16 -16.23
N THR A 120 2.38 5.50 -15.21
CA THR A 120 2.08 4.62 -14.07
C THR A 120 0.64 4.13 -14.18
N VAL A 121 0.43 2.87 -13.90
CA VAL A 121 -0.88 2.23 -13.85
C VAL A 121 -0.99 1.52 -12.52
N ASN A 122 -1.86 2.01 -11.64
CA ASN A 122 -2.12 1.43 -10.34
C ASN A 122 -3.45 0.69 -10.35
N SER A 123 -3.46 -0.51 -9.76
CA SER A 123 -4.61 -1.41 -9.81
C SER A 123 -5.91 -0.81 -9.24
N MET A 124 -5.83 0.17 -8.35
CA MET A 124 -6.96 0.88 -7.76
C MET A 124 -7.32 2.18 -8.52
N GLY A 125 -7.08 2.22 -9.83
CA GLY A 125 -7.73 3.18 -10.74
C GLY A 125 -6.91 4.43 -11.07
N ASN A 126 -5.84 4.73 -10.33
CA ASN A 126 -4.98 5.87 -10.64
C ASN A 126 -4.08 5.57 -11.84
N VAL A 127 -4.01 6.53 -12.75
CA VAL A 127 -3.16 6.49 -13.94
C VAL A 127 -2.48 7.83 -14.11
N GLN A 128 -1.16 7.85 -14.29
CA GLN A 128 -0.40 9.09 -14.43
C GLN A 128 0.62 8.98 -15.56
N ARG A 129 1.10 10.12 -16.03
CA ARG A 129 2.28 10.20 -16.89
C ARG A 129 3.37 11.00 -16.18
N HIS A 130 4.60 10.51 -16.30
CA HIS A 130 5.79 11.15 -15.80
C HIS A 130 6.80 11.38 -16.93
N ALA A 131 7.51 12.49 -16.85
CA ALA A 131 8.72 12.71 -17.64
C ALA A 131 9.86 11.81 -17.12
N ALA A 132 10.93 11.70 -17.89
CA ALA A 132 12.10 10.88 -17.53
C ALA A 132 12.75 11.25 -16.17
N ASP A 133 12.60 12.49 -15.70
CA ASP A 133 13.09 12.95 -14.40
C ASP A 133 12.16 12.57 -13.22
N GLY A 134 11.01 11.97 -13.51
CA GLY A 134 9.98 11.59 -12.55
C GLY A 134 8.91 12.66 -12.32
N SER A 135 9.04 13.85 -12.90
CA SER A 135 8.01 14.89 -12.77
C SER A 135 6.69 14.45 -13.42
N GLU A 136 5.59 14.59 -12.68
CA GLU A 136 4.24 14.31 -13.16
C GLU A 136 3.85 15.33 -14.24
N THR A 137 3.42 14.85 -15.40
CA THR A 137 2.91 15.70 -16.49
C THR A 137 1.39 15.81 -16.46
N TRP A 138 0.70 14.71 -16.10
CA TRP A 138 -0.73 14.67 -15.86
C TRP A 138 -1.09 13.44 -15.03
N ALA A 139 -2.24 13.49 -14.35
CA ALA A 139 -2.81 12.40 -13.57
C ALA A 139 -4.31 12.27 -13.80
N ARG A 140 -4.81 11.03 -13.77
CA ARG A 140 -6.23 10.65 -13.78
C ARG A 140 -6.53 9.84 -12.53
N THR A 141 -7.58 10.25 -11.84
CA THR A 141 -8.09 9.65 -10.60
C THR A 141 -9.40 8.92 -10.88
N ASN A 142 -9.85 8.08 -9.94
CA ASN A 142 -11.16 7.42 -10.02
C ASN A 142 -12.28 8.44 -10.21
N SER A 143 -12.25 9.52 -9.44
CA SER A 143 -13.23 10.62 -9.54
C SER A 143 -13.28 11.19 -10.97
N SER A 144 -12.12 11.42 -11.59
CA SER A 144 -12.06 11.93 -12.97
C SER A 144 -12.54 10.92 -14.00
N LEU A 145 -12.30 9.62 -13.79
CA LEU A 145 -12.70 8.55 -14.70
C LEU A 145 -14.20 8.27 -14.61
N TYR A 146 -14.77 8.21 -13.40
CA TYR A 146 -16.21 8.08 -13.21
C TYR A 146 -16.98 9.26 -13.79
N THR A 147 -16.41 10.47 -13.77
CA THR A 147 -16.97 11.64 -14.47
C THR A 147 -16.98 11.43 -15.98
N ASP A 148 -15.86 11.01 -16.57
CA ASP A 148 -15.77 10.76 -18.02
C ASP A 148 -16.70 9.63 -18.48
N TRP A 149 -16.80 8.56 -17.69
CA TRP A 149 -17.68 7.41 -17.94
C TRP A 149 -19.15 7.68 -17.63
N GLN A 150 -19.45 8.79 -16.93
CA GLN A 150 -20.80 9.16 -16.48
C GLN A 150 -21.47 8.04 -15.68
N VAL A 151 -20.71 7.42 -14.78
CA VAL A 151 -21.21 6.35 -13.91
C VAL A 151 -22.20 6.95 -12.91
N THR A 152 -23.44 6.47 -12.95
CA THR A 152 -24.49 6.87 -11.99
C THR A 152 -24.94 5.64 -11.19
N PRO A 153 -24.73 5.60 -9.87
CA PRO A 153 -25.21 4.49 -9.04
C PRO A 153 -26.73 4.32 -9.17
N LEU A 154 -27.22 3.08 -9.33
CA LEU A 154 -28.66 2.83 -9.37
C LEU A 154 -29.31 2.95 -7.99
N GLN A 155 -28.54 2.73 -6.93
CA GLN A 155 -28.98 2.92 -5.55
C GLN A 155 -28.58 4.32 -5.10
N VAL A 156 -29.53 5.27 -5.15
CA VAL A 156 -29.26 6.71 -4.90
C VAL A 156 -28.70 7.03 -3.51
N TRP A 157 -28.84 6.12 -2.53
CA TRP A 157 -28.26 6.26 -1.20
C TRP A 157 -26.88 5.58 -1.05
N LYS A 158 -26.40 4.89 -2.08
CA LYS A 158 -25.02 4.39 -2.17
C LYS A 158 -24.30 5.21 -3.23
N ALA A 159 -23.60 6.27 -2.81
CA ALA A 159 -22.54 6.82 -3.66
C ALA A 159 -21.56 5.69 -4.01
N GLU A 160 -20.87 5.76 -5.15
CA GLU A 160 -19.84 4.78 -5.53
C GLU A 160 -18.50 5.22 -4.94
N PRO A 161 -18.10 4.73 -3.75
CA PRO A 161 -16.90 5.18 -3.06
C PRO A 161 -15.74 4.19 -3.25
N TYR A 162 -15.90 3.16 -4.11
CA TYR A 162 -14.85 2.16 -4.37
C TYR A 162 -14.13 2.49 -5.67
N PRO A 163 -12.81 2.27 -5.71
CA PRO A 163 -12.03 2.53 -6.90
C PRO A 163 -12.38 1.56 -8.02
N ALA A 164 -12.27 2.05 -9.24
CA ALA A 164 -12.24 1.23 -10.43
C ALA A 164 -10.99 0.35 -10.38
N GLN A 165 -11.18 -0.95 -10.56
CA GLN A 165 -10.09 -1.93 -10.44
C GLN A 165 -9.51 -2.21 -11.81
N ILE A 166 -8.35 -1.62 -12.12
CA ILE A 166 -7.63 -1.90 -13.36
C ILE A 166 -7.23 -3.38 -13.35
N LEU A 167 -7.62 -4.09 -14.42
CA LEU A 167 -7.39 -5.52 -14.52
C LEU A 167 -5.90 -5.80 -14.73
N MET A 168 -5.32 -6.53 -13.80
CA MET A 168 -3.91 -6.94 -13.82
C MET A 168 -3.72 -8.10 -12.85
N GLY A 169 -2.63 -8.85 -13.03
CA GLY A 169 -2.19 -9.88 -12.08
C GLY A 169 -1.72 -11.14 -12.80
N TYR A 170 -1.47 -12.18 -12.02
CA TYR A 170 -1.41 -13.55 -12.53
C TYR A 170 -1.80 -14.54 -11.43
N ASN A 171 -2.75 -15.45 -11.70
CA ASN A 171 -3.04 -16.59 -10.83
C ASN A 171 -2.41 -17.86 -11.44
N ALA A 172 -1.47 -18.49 -10.73
CA ALA A 172 -0.69 -19.60 -11.27
C ALA A 172 -1.48 -20.93 -11.36
N VAL A 173 -2.76 -20.94 -10.96
CA VAL A 173 -3.59 -22.15 -10.90
C VAL A 173 -4.83 -21.99 -11.76
N SER A 174 -5.55 -20.87 -11.63
CA SER A 174 -6.81 -20.62 -12.31
C SER A 174 -6.69 -19.53 -13.38
N PRO A 175 -6.92 -19.86 -14.67
CA PRO A 175 -7.14 -18.87 -15.73
C PRO A 175 -8.39 -18.01 -15.57
N PHE A 176 -9.33 -18.46 -14.74
CA PHE A 176 -10.69 -17.96 -14.66
C PHE A 176 -10.88 -17.08 -13.43
N SER A 177 -9.88 -16.27 -13.11
CA SER A 177 -9.94 -15.27 -12.04
C SER A 177 -9.58 -13.91 -12.62
N ALA A 178 -10.16 -12.83 -12.08
CA ALA A 178 -9.75 -11.48 -12.44
C ALA A 178 -8.26 -11.22 -12.16
N ASN A 179 -7.66 -11.96 -11.21
CA ASN A 179 -6.23 -11.89 -10.92
C ASN A 179 -5.38 -12.55 -12.01
N SER A 180 -5.96 -13.05 -13.11
CA SER A 180 -5.24 -13.61 -14.27
C SER A 180 -5.32 -12.72 -15.52
N ASP A 181 -5.90 -11.53 -15.40
CA ASP A 181 -6.18 -10.64 -16.52
C ASP A 181 -5.01 -9.66 -16.82
N SER A 182 -4.99 -9.09 -18.03
CA SER A 182 -3.94 -8.19 -18.51
C SER A 182 -4.55 -6.96 -19.19
N GLY A 183 -4.97 -6.01 -18.37
CA GLY A 183 -5.84 -4.91 -18.75
C GLY A 183 -5.14 -3.60 -19.06
N TYR A 184 -3.90 -3.56 -19.55
CA TYR A 184 -3.31 -2.30 -20.03
C TYR A 184 -2.29 -2.50 -21.16
N SER A 185 -2.13 -1.47 -21.99
CA SER A 185 -1.13 -1.40 -23.07
C SER A 185 -0.90 0.06 -23.48
N ALA A 186 0.23 0.35 -24.13
CA ALA A 186 0.47 1.66 -24.72
C ALA A 186 0.78 1.57 -26.22
N GLY A 187 0.45 2.61 -26.97
CA GLY A 187 0.71 2.75 -28.40
C GLY A 187 0.00 3.96 -28.99
N ASP A 188 0.53 4.54 -30.06
CA ASP A 188 0.01 5.76 -30.68
C ASP A 188 -1.26 5.48 -31.51
N LEU A 189 -2.43 5.74 -30.93
CA LEU A 189 -3.75 5.59 -31.55
C LEU A 189 -4.30 6.93 -32.08
N THR A 190 -3.89 8.04 -31.47
CA THR A 190 -4.25 9.42 -31.87
C THR A 190 -3.48 9.89 -33.11
N GLY A 191 -2.32 9.30 -33.38
CA GLY A 191 -1.44 9.64 -34.49
C GLY A 191 -0.60 10.89 -34.24
N ASP A 192 -0.47 11.34 -32.99
CA ASP A 192 0.26 12.56 -32.63
C ASP A 192 1.77 12.32 -32.39
N GLY A 193 2.21 11.05 -32.43
CA GLY A 193 3.59 10.63 -32.22
C GLY A 193 3.95 10.36 -30.75
N VAL A 194 3.01 10.52 -29.82
CA VAL A 194 3.13 10.15 -28.41
C VAL A 194 2.27 8.89 -28.17
N PRO A 195 2.84 7.81 -27.60
CA PRO A 195 2.03 6.65 -27.26
C PRO A 195 0.88 7.00 -26.32
N ASP A 196 -0.33 6.59 -26.68
CA ASP A 196 -1.51 6.65 -25.82
C ASP A 196 -1.52 5.46 -24.86
N LEU A 197 -2.24 5.58 -23.75
CA LEU A 197 -2.46 4.47 -22.83
C LEU A 197 -3.89 3.95 -22.98
N VAL A 198 -4.04 2.63 -23.14
CA VAL A 198 -5.32 1.95 -22.97
C VAL A 198 -5.30 1.11 -21.71
N PHE A 199 -6.42 1.09 -20.99
CA PHE A 199 -6.63 0.16 -19.88
C PHE A 199 -8.08 -0.33 -19.79
N SER A 200 -8.29 -1.52 -19.20
CA SER A 200 -9.58 -2.04 -18.78
C SER A 200 -9.72 -1.99 -17.26
N ALA A 201 -10.81 -1.40 -16.77
CA ALA A 201 -11.06 -1.25 -15.33
C ALA A 201 -12.45 -1.77 -14.96
N ARG A 202 -12.48 -2.66 -13.98
CA ARG A 202 -13.68 -3.29 -13.42
C ARG A 202 -14.40 -2.32 -12.49
N VAL A 203 -15.70 -2.14 -12.69
CA VAL A 203 -16.56 -1.21 -11.92
C VAL A 203 -17.82 -1.94 -11.47
N GLY A 204 -18.25 -1.66 -10.23
CA GLY A 204 -19.53 -2.13 -9.69
C GLY A 204 -19.58 -3.60 -9.27
N THR A 205 -18.48 -4.34 -9.22
CA THR A 205 -18.49 -5.80 -8.92
C THR A 205 -17.92 -6.17 -7.55
N THR A 206 -17.13 -5.30 -6.92
CA THR A 206 -16.39 -5.57 -5.67
C THR A 206 -16.55 -4.37 -4.72
N PRO A 207 -16.67 -4.57 -3.39
CA PRO A 207 -16.66 -5.83 -2.62
C PRO A 207 -17.91 -6.71 -2.78
N TYR A 208 -19.00 -6.14 -3.29
CA TYR A 208 -20.21 -6.85 -3.71
C TYR A 208 -20.84 -6.08 -4.88
N PRO A 209 -21.78 -6.66 -5.65
CA PRO A 209 -22.36 -5.97 -6.80
C PRO A 209 -22.98 -4.61 -6.40
N ARG A 210 -22.42 -3.54 -6.95
CA ARG A 210 -22.87 -2.14 -6.87
C ARG A 210 -23.32 -1.69 -8.26
N PRO A 211 -24.60 -1.92 -8.60
CA PRO A 211 -25.06 -1.70 -9.94
C PRO A 211 -25.13 -0.19 -10.26
N PHE A 212 -24.70 0.18 -11.46
CA PHE A 212 -24.73 1.55 -11.98
C PHE A 212 -25.43 1.62 -13.35
N SER A 213 -25.66 2.84 -13.85
CA SER A 213 -25.94 3.10 -15.25
C SER A 213 -24.80 3.89 -15.88
N ALA A 214 -24.56 3.65 -17.18
CA ALA A 214 -23.60 4.39 -17.98
C ALA A 214 -24.16 4.58 -19.41
N PRO A 215 -23.83 5.69 -20.10
CA PRO A 215 -24.34 5.97 -21.43
C PRO A 215 -24.03 4.87 -22.45
N GLY A 216 -25.02 4.51 -23.26
CA GLY A 216 -24.84 3.57 -24.37
C GLY A 216 -24.64 2.10 -23.95
N SER A 217 -24.91 1.74 -22.69
CA SER A 217 -24.85 0.36 -22.20
C SER A 217 -26.07 0.00 -21.37
N GLU A 218 -26.53 -1.25 -21.51
CA GLU A 218 -27.54 -1.85 -20.64
C GLU A 218 -26.93 -2.50 -19.39
N LEU A 219 -25.61 -2.67 -19.35
CA LEU A 219 -24.91 -3.32 -18.24
C LEU A 219 -25.05 -2.51 -16.95
N SER A 220 -25.07 -3.22 -15.83
CA SER A 220 -25.08 -2.62 -14.49
C SER A 220 -23.76 -2.77 -13.73
N THR A 221 -22.88 -3.64 -14.20
CA THR A 221 -21.50 -3.83 -13.76
C THR A 221 -20.68 -4.27 -14.97
N GLY A 222 -19.37 -4.13 -14.94
CA GLY A 222 -18.53 -4.59 -16.04
C GLY A 222 -17.15 -3.95 -16.05
N THR A 223 -16.58 -3.85 -17.23
CA THR A 223 -15.22 -3.31 -17.43
C THR A 223 -15.24 -2.18 -18.44
N PHE A 224 -14.79 -0.99 -18.06
CA PHE A 224 -14.56 0.09 -19.00
C PHE A 224 -13.22 -0.12 -19.67
N VAL A 225 -13.20 -0.19 -21.01
CA VAL A 225 -11.96 -0.02 -21.78
C VAL A 225 -11.84 1.45 -22.14
N THR A 226 -10.76 2.09 -21.71
CA THR A 226 -10.54 3.53 -21.84
C THR A 226 -9.20 3.81 -22.48
N VAL A 227 -9.19 4.70 -23.48
CA VAL A 227 -7.98 5.22 -24.11
C VAL A 227 -7.78 6.66 -23.63
N LEU A 228 -6.63 6.91 -23.02
CA LEU A 228 -6.15 8.23 -22.64
C LEU A 228 -5.10 8.69 -23.64
N ASP A 229 -5.27 9.91 -24.15
CA ASP A 229 -4.24 10.57 -24.95
C ASP A 229 -2.96 10.72 -24.12
N GLY A 230 -1.85 10.18 -24.63
CA GLY A 230 -0.57 10.21 -23.93
C GLY A 230 -0.04 11.62 -23.70
N SER A 231 -0.36 12.57 -24.58
CA SER A 231 0.07 13.96 -24.51
C SER A 231 -0.70 14.74 -23.44
N THR A 232 -2.01 14.54 -23.32
CA THR A 232 -2.89 15.41 -22.51
C THR A 232 -3.54 14.74 -21.32
N GLY A 233 -3.60 13.40 -21.28
CA GLY A 233 -4.38 12.64 -20.30
C GLY A 233 -5.89 12.72 -20.53
N ALA A 234 -6.35 13.26 -21.66
CA ALA A 234 -7.76 13.32 -21.99
C ALA A 234 -8.30 11.92 -22.35
N THR A 235 -9.50 11.59 -21.88
CA THR A 235 -10.22 10.40 -22.37
C THR A 235 -10.67 10.67 -23.80
N VAL A 236 -10.02 10.02 -24.76
CA VAL A 236 -10.30 10.18 -26.19
C VAL A 236 -11.25 9.12 -26.74
N TRP A 237 -11.41 8.02 -26.00
CA TRP A 237 -12.42 6.98 -26.25
C TRP A 237 -12.64 6.12 -25.01
N SER A 238 -13.88 5.71 -24.77
CA SER A 238 -14.19 4.70 -23.75
C SER A 238 -15.44 3.90 -24.12
N LYS A 239 -15.51 2.65 -23.67
CA LYS A 239 -16.70 1.79 -23.80
C LYS A 239 -16.76 0.76 -22.68
N LEU A 240 -17.96 0.49 -22.20
CA LEU A 240 -18.25 -0.56 -21.22
C LEU A 240 -18.44 -1.93 -21.91
N TYR A 241 -17.75 -2.95 -21.39
CA TYR A 241 -17.79 -4.35 -21.81
C TYR A 241 -18.22 -5.25 -20.66
N ASN A 242 -18.65 -6.48 -20.97
CA ASN A 242 -19.04 -7.47 -19.96
C ASN A 242 -17.87 -7.77 -19.03
N HIS A 243 -16.72 -8.13 -19.63
CA HIS A 243 -15.45 -8.39 -18.95
C HIS A 243 -14.31 -8.42 -19.99
N ALA A 244 -13.76 -7.26 -20.33
CA ALA A 244 -12.59 -7.06 -21.16
C ALA A 244 -11.31 -7.48 -20.42
N SER A 245 -11.14 -8.80 -20.27
CA SER A 245 -10.03 -9.47 -19.59
C SER A 245 -8.64 -9.04 -20.08
N MET A 246 -8.52 -8.65 -21.35
CA MET A 246 -7.25 -8.22 -21.92
C MET A 246 -7.41 -7.09 -22.93
N VAL A 247 -6.45 -6.17 -22.93
CA VAL A 247 -6.30 -5.15 -23.99
C VAL A 247 -4.86 -5.09 -24.48
N LYS A 248 -4.68 -4.86 -25.78
CA LYS A 248 -3.34 -4.73 -26.39
C LYS A 248 -3.37 -3.77 -27.57
N ILE A 249 -2.34 -2.94 -27.72
CA ILE A 249 -2.13 -2.15 -28.95
C ILE A 249 -1.02 -2.80 -29.76
N VAL A 250 -1.30 -3.12 -31.02
CA VAL A 250 -0.33 -3.67 -31.99
C VAL A 250 -0.53 -2.99 -33.33
N ASP A 251 0.53 -2.36 -33.85
CA ASP A 251 0.55 -1.67 -35.15
C ASP A 251 -0.67 -0.76 -35.41
N GLY A 252 -1.01 0.06 -34.41
CA GLY A 252 -2.12 1.03 -34.47
C GLY A 252 -3.52 0.41 -34.36
N THR A 253 -3.63 -0.89 -34.12
CA THR A 253 -4.89 -1.58 -33.83
C THR A 253 -5.02 -1.81 -32.32
N LEU A 254 -6.11 -1.33 -31.73
CA LEU A 254 -6.53 -1.69 -30.37
C LEU A 254 -7.24 -3.05 -30.41
N LEU A 255 -6.74 -4.00 -29.64
CA LEU A 255 -7.28 -5.34 -29.44
C LEU A 255 -7.97 -5.41 -28.08
N ILE A 256 -9.21 -5.90 -28.06
CA ILE A 256 -10.03 -6.04 -26.86
C ILE A 256 -10.55 -7.48 -26.78
N ALA A 257 -10.19 -8.17 -25.70
CA ALA A 257 -10.55 -9.57 -25.46
C ALA A 257 -11.67 -9.64 -24.40
N ASP A 258 -12.92 -9.67 -24.86
CA ASP A 258 -14.11 -9.73 -24.00
C ASP A 258 -14.46 -11.19 -23.67
N ALA A 259 -14.63 -11.48 -22.38
CA ALA A 259 -14.95 -12.80 -21.84
C ALA A 259 -16.24 -12.73 -21.00
N PRO A 260 -17.43 -12.70 -21.62
CA PRO A 260 -18.68 -12.40 -20.93
C PRO A 260 -19.01 -13.33 -19.74
N ARG A 261 -18.46 -14.55 -19.71
CA ARG A 261 -18.67 -15.50 -18.61
C ARG A 261 -17.85 -15.26 -17.35
N MET A 262 -16.91 -14.33 -17.42
CA MET A 262 -16.21 -13.83 -16.25
C MET A 262 -16.96 -12.68 -15.56
N SER A 263 -18.01 -12.16 -16.20
CA SER A 263 -18.85 -11.12 -15.62
C SER A 263 -19.82 -11.68 -14.57
N GLY A 264 -20.00 -10.95 -13.48
CA GLY A 264 -21.04 -11.20 -12.48
C GLY A 264 -22.39 -10.56 -12.79
N ASP A 265 -22.52 -9.84 -13.91
CA ASP A 265 -23.74 -9.10 -14.23
C ASP A 265 -24.87 -10.01 -14.71
N ALA A 266 -26.02 -9.93 -14.06
CA ALA A 266 -27.20 -10.75 -14.38
C ALA A 266 -27.79 -10.47 -15.78
N LYS A 267 -27.44 -9.34 -16.41
CA LYS A 267 -27.91 -8.95 -17.75
C LYS A 267 -27.08 -9.58 -18.88
N VAL A 268 -25.95 -10.22 -18.59
CA VAL A 268 -25.16 -10.92 -19.61
C VAL A 268 -25.93 -12.12 -20.15
N PRO A 269 -26.23 -12.18 -21.46
CA PRO A 269 -27.04 -13.28 -22.01
C PRO A 269 -26.40 -14.65 -21.81
N ALA A 270 -27.21 -15.66 -21.53
CA ALA A 270 -26.81 -17.07 -21.47
C ALA A 270 -26.28 -17.64 -22.80
N ALA A 271 -26.29 -16.89 -23.90
CA ALA A 271 -25.69 -17.28 -25.17
C ALA A 271 -24.49 -16.41 -25.58
N ALA A 272 -24.07 -15.44 -24.74
CA ALA A 272 -22.94 -14.57 -25.04
C ALA A 272 -21.66 -15.40 -25.21
N THR A 273 -20.90 -15.11 -26.28
CA THR A 273 -19.65 -15.80 -26.60
C THR A 273 -18.46 -14.88 -26.40
N MET A 274 -17.31 -15.49 -26.14
CA MET A 274 -16.04 -14.77 -25.99
C MET A 274 -15.56 -14.24 -27.35
N THR A 275 -15.08 -12.99 -27.35
CA THR A 275 -14.68 -12.30 -28.59
C THR A 275 -13.34 -11.59 -28.44
N LEU A 276 -12.59 -11.55 -29.54
CA LEU A 276 -11.44 -10.67 -29.72
C LEU A 276 -11.79 -9.67 -30.82
N THR A 277 -11.87 -8.39 -30.46
CA THR A 277 -12.19 -7.31 -31.38
C THR A 277 -10.94 -6.48 -31.65
N GLY A 278 -10.62 -6.25 -32.92
CA GLY A 278 -9.62 -5.27 -33.32
C GLY A 278 -10.27 -4.00 -33.85
N ILE A 279 -9.79 -2.85 -33.39
CA ILE A 279 -10.30 -1.53 -33.76
C ILE A 279 -9.15 -0.67 -34.25
N ARG A 280 -9.28 -0.10 -35.45
CA ARG A 280 -8.46 1.02 -35.91
C ARG A 280 -9.30 2.28 -35.87
N PHE A 281 -8.71 3.34 -35.33
CA PHE A 281 -9.38 4.60 -35.14
C PHE A 281 -9.06 5.59 -36.25
N SER A 282 -10.00 6.49 -36.48
CA SER A 282 -9.73 7.81 -37.03
C SER A 282 -9.70 8.81 -35.87
N SER A 283 -8.75 9.74 -35.91
CA SER A 283 -8.64 10.82 -34.93
C SER A 283 -9.15 12.13 -35.56
N THR A 284 -10.10 12.78 -34.90
CA THR A 284 -10.62 14.10 -35.33
C THR A 284 -11.00 14.89 -34.09
N ASP A 285 -10.55 16.14 -34.01
CA ASP A 285 -10.80 17.06 -32.90
C ASP A 285 -10.51 16.46 -31.52
N GLY A 286 -9.42 15.69 -31.40
CA GLY A 286 -8.99 15.08 -30.14
C GLY A 286 -9.88 13.93 -29.66
N LYS A 287 -10.69 13.33 -30.54
CA LYS A 287 -11.50 12.13 -30.23
C LYS A 287 -11.18 11.00 -31.20
N LEU A 288 -11.18 9.77 -30.68
CA LEU A 288 -11.04 8.58 -31.50
C LEU A 288 -12.42 8.03 -31.88
N THR A 289 -12.64 7.85 -33.18
CA THR A 289 -13.83 7.19 -33.71
C THR A 289 -13.43 5.89 -34.41
N PRO A 290 -14.01 4.73 -34.04
CA PRO A 290 -13.76 3.47 -34.75
C PRO A 290 -13.99 3.63 -36.26
N ALA A 291 -12.93 3.48 -37.06
CA ALA A 291 -12.96 3.60 -38.51
C ALA A 291 -13.01 2.22 -39.18
N GLN A 292 -12.32 1.24 -38.60
CA GLN A 292 -12.36 -0.15 -39.03
C GLN A 292 -12.43 -1.05 -37.80
N THR A 293 -13.35 -2.01 -37.82
CA THR A 293 -13.52 -3.00 -36.75
C THR A 293 -13.63 -4.39 -37.34
N TRP A 294 -12.95 -5.35 -36.73
CA TRP A 294 -13.14 -6.78 -36.99
C TRP A 294 -13.33 -7.52 -35.68
N THR A 295 -13.97 -8.69 -35.74
CA THR A 295 -14.21 -9.53 -34.56
C THR A 295 -13.92 -11.00 -34.89
N TYR A 296 -13.06 -11.61 -34.09
CA TYR A 296 -12.96 -13.07 -33.98
C TYR A 296 -13.87 -13.53 -32.83
N ASP A 297 -14.86 -14.36 -33.15
CA ASP A 297 -15.79 -14.95 -32.19
C ASP A 297 -15.43 -16.42 -31.99
N THR A 298 -15.13 -16.80 -30.75
CA THR A 298 -14.70 -18.17 -30.42
C THR A 298 -15.82 -19.19 -30.56
N LYS A 299 -17.08 -18.72 -30.61
CA LYS A 299 -18.31 -19.51 -30.50
C LYS A 299 -18.44 -20.27 -29.19
N GLU A 300 -17.63 -19.93 -28.19
CA GLU A 300 -17.68 -20.53 -26.86
C GLU A 300 -18.54 -19.69 -25.92
N SER A 301 -19.63 -20.30 -25.45
CA SER A 301 -20.58 -19.67 -24.52
C SER A 301 -20.54 -20.29 -23.12
N ARG A 302 -19.68 -21.29 -22.88
CA ARG A 302 -19.40 -21.86 -21.55
C ARG A 302 -18.34 -21.04 -20.81
N SER A 303 -18.02 -21.44 -19.59
CA SER A 303 -16.98 -20.79 -18.78
C SER A 303 -15.64 -20.83 -19.51
N ALA A 304 -15.21 -19.69 -20.05
CA ALA A 304 -13.99 -19.54 -20.83
C ALA A 304 -13.39 -18.16 -20.58
N ASN A 305 -12.07 -18.06 -20.63
CA ASN A 305 -11.34 -16.79 -20.49
C ASN A 305 -10.16 -16.76 -21.46
N TRP A 306 -9.66 -15.55 -21.76
CA TRP A 306 -8.45 -15.36 -22.55
C TRP A 306 -7.20 -15.76 -21.75
N GLY A 307 -6.15 -16.19 -22.46
CA GLY A 307 -4.90 -16.67 -21.87
C GLY A 307 -3.78 -15.65 -21.99
N ASP A 308 -3.34 -15.34 -23.21
CA ASP A 308 -2.34 -14.31 -23.48
C ASP A 308 -2.52 -13.72 -24.90
N ILE A 309 -1.98 -12.53 -25.14
CA ILE A 309 -1.86 -11.88 -26.45
C ILE A 309 -0.42 -11.38 -26.61
N GLN A 310 0.29 -11.96 -27.57
CA GLN A 310 1.68 -11.63 -27.86
C GLN A 310 1.82 -11.05 -29.26
N ASP A 311 2.46 -9.87 -29.34
CA ASP A 311 2.83 -9.23 -30.59
C ASP A 311 3.93 -10.03 -31.30
N LEU A 312 3.72 -10.29 -32.60
CA LEU A 312 4.66 -11.00 -33.48
C LEU A 312 5.40 -10.05 -34.44
N GLY A 313 5.05 -8.76 -34.42
CA GLY A 313 5.44 -7.74 -35.37
C GLY A 313 4.75 -7.88 -36.73
N LYS A 314 4.86 -6.84 -37.56
CA LYS A 314 4.32 -6.79 -38.94
C LYS A 314 2.81 -7.04 -39.00
N GLY A 315 2.09 -6.50 -38.05
CA GLY A 315 0.64 -6.50 -37.98
C GLY A 315 0.07 -7.86 -37.59
N LYS A 316 0.85 -8.72 -36.93
CA LYS A 316 0.38 -10.06 -36.52
C LYS A 316 0.47 -10.24 -35.01
N ILE A 317 -0.49 -11.00 -34.49
CA ILE A 317 -0.52 -11.42 -33.10
C ILE A 317 -0.67 -12.93 -33.00
N VAL A 318 -0.20 -13.51 -31.90
CA VAL A 318 -0.72 -14.78 -31.40
C VAL A 318 -1.59 -14.47 -30.19
N ALA A 319 -2.75 -15.12 -30.11
CA ALA A 319 -3.62 -15.09 -28.96
C ALA A 319 -3.89 -16.52 -28.49
N SER A 320 -4.17 -16.69 -27.20
CA SER A 320 -4.71 -17.94 -26.68
C SER A 320 -5.91 -17.72 -25.76
N TRP A 321 -6.71 -18.76 -25.61
CA TRP A 321 -7.83 -18.77 -24.67
C TRP A 321 -8.11 -20.17 -24.14
N ASN A 322 -8.82 -20.23 -23.02
CA ASN A 322 -9.04 -21.45 -22.24
C ASN A 322 -10.54 -21.69 -22.05
N LEU A 323 -10.96 -22.94 -22.23
CA LEU A 323 -12.29 -23.44 -21.84
C LEU A 323 -12.16 -24.14 -20.49
N GLY A 324 -12.87 -23.66 -19.48
CA GLY A 324 -12.87 -24.24 -18.15
C GLY A 324 -13.49 -25.63 -18.10
N LYS A 325 -12.90 -26.49 -17.28
CA LYS A 325 -13.42 -27.81 -17.00
C LYS A 325 -14.78 -27.75 -16.30
N GLY A 326 -15.66 -28.68 -16.64
CA GLY A 326 -16.99 -28.83 -16.05
C GLY A 326 -17.59 -30.21 -16.31
N ASP A 327 -18.86 -30.39 -15.98
CA ASP A 327 -19.54 -31.67 -16.15
C ASP A 327 -19.55 -32.12 -17.63
N GLY A 328 -18.84 -33.20 -17.93
CA GLY A 328 -18.69 -33.73 -19.29
C GLY A 328 -17.91 -32.80 -20.25
N VAL A 329 -17.18 -31.81 -19.71
CA VAL A 329 -16.38 -30.85 -20.47
C VAL A 329 -14.95 -30.87 -19.93
N ASP A 330 -14.01 -31.37 -20.73
CA ASP A 330 -12.59 -31.31 -20.39
C ASP A 330 -12.05 -29.89 -20.54
N GLY A 331 -11.18 -29.50 -19.60
CA GLY A 331 -10.43 -28.26 -19.69
C GLY A 331 -9.47 -28.30 -20.88
N ARG A 332 -9.39 -27.20 -21.65
CA ARG A 332 -8.50 -27.12 -22.82
C ARG A 332 -8.11 -25.70 -23.16
N GLY A 333 -7.00 -25.56 -23.87
CA GLY A 333 -6.52 -24.29 -24.44
C GLY A 333 -6.64 -24.28 -25.96
N ARG A 334 -6.77 -23.09 -26.55
CA ARG A 334 -6.61 -22.88 -28.00
C ARG A 334 -5.63 -21.75 -28.23
N THR A 335 -4.68 -21.95 -29.13
CA THR A 335 -3.71 -20.94 -29.58
C THR A 335 -3.93 -20.65 -31.06
N LEU A 336 -3.94 -19.37 -31.44
CA LEU A 336 -4.20 -18.95 -32.82
C LEU A 336 -3.39 -17.72 -33.20
N VAL A 337 -3.06 -17.60 -34.48
CA VAL A 337 -2.40 -16.42 -35.05
C VAL A 337 -3.38 -15.65 -35.93
N LEU A 338 -3.44 -14.34 -35.71
CA LEU A 338 -4.34 -13.43 -36.41
C LEU A 338 -3.56 -12.29 -37.08
N ASP A 339 -4.07 -11.82 -38.21
CA ASP A 339 -3.69 -10.54 -38.79
C ASP A 339 -4.51 -9.41 -38.15
N THR A 340 -3.82 -8.39 -37.64
CA THR A 340 -4.44 -7.24 -36.95
C THR A 340 -5.17 -6.31 -37.91
N ALA A 341 -4.96 -6.43 -39.24
CA ALA A 341 -5.62 -5.59 -40.22
C ALA A 341 -7.08 -5.97 -40.44
N ASP A 342 -7.42 -7.26 -40.35
CA ASP A 342 -8.75 -7.77 -40.69
C ASP A 342 -9.26 -8.91 -39.79
N GLY A 343 -8.46 -9.36 -38.82
CA GLY A 343 -8.82 -10.45 -37.91
C GLY A 343 -8.75 -11.84 -38.57
N SER A 344 -8.13 -11.97 -39.74
CA SER A 344 -8.01 -13.25 -40.42
C SER A 344 -7.10 -14.21 -39.65
N VAL A 345 -7.60 -15.42 -39.40
CA VAL A 345 -6.86 -16.49 -38.72
C VAL A 345 -5.90 -17.14 -39.71
N THR A 346 -4.60 -17.11 -39.43
CA THR A 346 -3.58 -17.83 -40.21
C THR A 346 -3.59 -19.32 -39.89
N TRP A 347 -3.61 -19.66 -38.59
CA TRP A 347 -3.78 -21.01 -38.08
C TRP A 347 -4.35 -20.94 -36.66
N GLN A 348 -4.93 -22.06 -36.23
CA GLN A 348 -5.38 -22.27 -34.85
C GLN A 348 -5.12 -23.73 -34.47
N THR A 349 -4.70 -23.96 -33.23
CA THR A 349 -4.32 -25.27 -32.71
C THR A 349 -4.91 -25.45 -31.31
N GLU A 350 -5.53 -26.61 -31.09
CA GLU A 350 -6.02 -27.02 -29.76
C GLU A 350 -4.87 -27.58 -28.92
N SER A 351 -4.88 -27.28 -27.63
CA SER A 351 -4.09 -27.93 -26.58
C SER A 351 -5.03 -28.60 -25.60
N THR A 352 -4.67 -29.78 -25.11
CA THR A 352 -5.45 -30.52 -24.11
C THR A 352 -5.35 -29.93 -22.70
N ILE A 353 -4.58 -28.85 -22.53
CA ILE A 353 -4.32 -28.16 -21.27
C ILE A 353 -4.40 -26.65 -21.48
N TYR A 354 -4.54 -25.87 -20.39
CA TYR A 354 -4.73 -24.43 -20.46
C TYR A 354 -3.47 -23.70 -20.95
N SER A 355 -3.60 -22.77 -21.89
CA SER A 355 -2.53 -21.85 -22.29
C SER A 355 -2.47 -20.66 -21.33
N ARG A 356 -1.29 -20.38 -20.75
CA ARG A 356 -1.12 -19.40 -19.67
C ARG A 356 -0.29 -18.18 -20.07
N LYS A 357 0.84 -18.38 -20.75
CA LYS A 357 1.72 -17.29 -21.24
C LYS A 357 2.30 -17.65 -22.60
N LEU A 358 2.45 -16.67 -23.49
CA LEU A 358 3.00 -16.83 -24.85
C LEU A 358 4.19 -15.90 -25.05
N ARG A 359 5.31 -16.40 -25.57
CA ARG A 359 6.50 -15.59 -25.87
C ARG A 359 7.04 -15.92 -27.26
N LEU A 360 7.53 -14.90 -27.96
CA LEU A 360 8.13 -15.07 -29.29
C LEU A 360 9.59 -15.51 -29.17
N ASP A 361 9.90 -16.68 -29.71
CA ASP A 361 11.27 -17.07 -30.09
C ASP A 361 11.46 -16.73 -31.57
N ALA A 362 11.91 -15.50 -31.81
CA ALA A 362 12.12 -14.98 -33.15
C ALA A 362 13.26 -15.71 -33.88
N GLY A 363 14.27 -16.20 -33.15
CA GLY A 363 15.43 -16.91 -33.70
C GLY A 363 15.03 -18.22 -34.36
N ARG A 364 14.17 -19.00 -33.70
CA ARG A 364 13.67 -20.29 -34.23
C ARG A 364 12.32 -20.21 -34.91
N LYS A 365 11.75 -19.01 -35.02
CA LYS A 365 10.46 -18.73 -35.66
C LYS A 365 9.32 -19.56 -35.04
N ARG A 366 9.22 -19.53 -33.73
CA ARG A 366 8.18 -20.24 -32.97
C ARG A 366 7.65 -19.40 -31.82
N ILE A 367 6.49 -19.80 -31.32
CA ILE A 367 5.96 -19.31 -30.05
C ILE A 367 6.24 -20.33 -28.98
N VAL A 368 6.79 -19.87 -27.87
CA VAL A 368 6.97 -20.64 -26.64
C VAL A 368 5.78 -20.36 -25.76
N ALA A 369 5.08 -21.41 -25.36
CA ALA A 369 3.91 -21.33 -24.52
C ALA A 369 4.19 -22.00 -23.18
N LEU A 370 3.78 -21.33 -22.11
CA LEU A 370 3.58 -21.96 -20.82
C LEU A 370 2.15 -22.49 -20.79
N GLU A 371 1.99 -23.81 -20.69
CA GLU A 371 0.68 -24.45 -20.64
C GLU A 371 0.54 -25.32 -19.40
N GLN A 372 -0.67 -25.44 -18.87
CA GLN A 372 -0.90 -26.02 -17.55
C GLN A 372 -2.17 -26.85 -17.52
N ALA A 373 -2.09 -28.05 -16.95
CA ALA A 373 -3.26 -28.89 -16.76
C ALA A 373 -4.21 -28.30 -15.71
N ASP A 374 -5.50 -28.64 -15.81
CA ASP A 374 -6.41 -28.40 -14.71
C ASP A 374 -5.91 -29.16 -13.48
N SER A 375 -5.81 -28.49 -12.33
CA SER A 375 -5.19 -29.09 -11.14
C SER A 375 -5.99 -30.27 -10.58
N THR A 376 -7.24 -30.47 -11.02
CA THR A 376 -8.02 -31.68 -10.71
C THR A 376 -7.64 -32.89 -11.57
N ASP A 377 -7.03 -32.66 -12.74
CA ASP A 377 -6.47 -33.72 -13.60
C ASP A 377 -5.02 -34.03 -13.24
N ALA A 378 -4.22 -32.98 -13.03
CA ALA A 378 -2.83 -33.02 -12.63
C ALA A 378 -2.32 -31.63 -12.22
N VAL A 379 -1.57 -31.53 -11.12
CA VAL A 379 -0.69 -30.36 -10.90
C VAL A 379 0.54 -30.53 -11.80
N ARG A 380 0.43 -30.03 -13.02
CA ARG A 380 1.43 -30.18 -14.08
C ARG A 380 1.44 -28.98 -15.01
N TYR A 381 2.63 -28.60 -15.48
CA TYR A 381 2.78 -27.68 -16.60
C TYR A 381 3.73 -28.20 -17.67
N GLU A 382 3.62 -27.63 -18.87
CA GLU A 382 4.48 -27.88 -20.01
C GLU A 382 5.05 -26.56 -20.54
N VAL A 383 6.32 -26.60 -20.96
CA VAL A 383 6.85 -25.62 -21.90
C VAL A 383 6.61 -26.20 -23.30
N ALA A 384 5.71 -25.58 -24.07
CA ALA A 384 5.36 -26.00 -25.41
C ALA A 384 5.90 -25.02 -26.47
N ALA A 385 6.03 -25.49 -27.69
CA ALA A 385 6.39 -24.69 -28.85
C ALA A 385 5.37 -24.84 -29.98
N TYR A 386 5.06 -23.72 -30.63
CA TYR A 386 4.24 -23.66 -31.84
C TYR A 386 5.04 -23.09 -33.00
N ASP A 387 5.19 -23.83 -34.08
CA ASP A 387 5.80 -23.30 -35.31
C ASP A 387 4.98 -22.12 -35.83
N LEU A 388 5.63 -20.95 -36.07
CA LEU A 388 4.91 -19.72 -36.42
C LEU A 388 4.12 -19.83 -37.74
N LYS A 389 4.53 -20.71 -38.64
CA LYS A 389 3.93 -20.82 -39.97
C LYS A 389 2.78 -21.82 -39.99
N THR A 390 2.94 -22.95 -39.32
CA THR A 390 2.04 -24.11 -39.42
C THR A 390 1.14 -24.29 -38.20
N GLY A 391 1.50 -23.70 -37.05
CA GLY A 391 0.80 -23.93 -35.80
C GLY A 391 1.06 -25.29 -35.18
N HIS A 392 2.03 -26.07 -35.70
CA HIS A 392 2.36 -27.38 -35.16
C HIS A 392 2.88 -27.24 -33.72
N ARG A 393 2.14 -27.83 -32.77
CA ARG A 393 2.47 -27.86 -31.34
C ARG A 393 3.44 -29.01 -31.04
N ALA A 394 4.50 -28.74 -30.28
CA ALA A 394 5.38 -29.74 -29.69
C ALA A 394 5.62 -29.41 -28.22
N THR A 395 5.61 -30.41 -27.35
CA THR A 395 6.05 -30.24 -25.95
C THR A 395 7.58 -30.26 -25.91
N LEU A 396 8.18 -29.28 -25.25
CA LEU A 396 9.63 -29.15 -25.10
C LEU A 396 10.11 -29.65 -23.73
N ASP A 397 9.36 -29.35 -22.66
CA ASP A 397 9.63 -29.78 -21.28
C ASP A 397 8.28 -30.01 -20.56
N SER A 398 8.26 -30.86 -19.53
CA SER A 398 7.09 -31.15 -18.69
C SER A 398 7.48 -31.27 -17.24
N ARG A 399 6.68 -30.64 -16.36
CA ARG A 399 6.95 -30.55 -14.93
C ARG A 399 5.72 -30.93 -14.14
N GLU A 400 5.91 -31.78 -13.15
CA GLU A 400 4.86 -32.36 -12.30
C GLU A 400 5.04 -31.82 -10.86
N ASN A 401 3.93 -31.65 -10.15
CA ASN A 401 3.86 -31.21 -8.74
C ASN A 401 4.46 -29.81 -8.46
N VAL A 402 4.52 -28.96 -9.48
CA VAL A 402 4.91 -27.55 -9.38
C VAL A 402 3.96 -26.69 -10.22
N VAL A 403 3.80 -25.43 -9.85
CA VAL A 403 2.95 -24.47 -10.57
C VAL A 403 3.81 -23.36 -11.19
N PRO A 404 3.62 -23.01 -12.47
CA PRO A 404 4.48 -22.05 -13.13
C PRO A 404 3.97 -20.61 -12.93
N THR A 405 4.86 -19.71 -12.53
CA THR A 405 4.52 -18.33 -12.16
C THR A 405 4.95 -17.31 -13.22
N ALA A 406 6.05 -17.55 -13.96
CA ALA A 406 6.53 -16.65 -15.00
C ALA A 406 7.28 -17.38 -16.13
N LEU A 407 7.27 -16.78 -17.32
CA LEU A 407 8.01 -17.24 -18.51
C LEU A 407 8.59 -16.04 -19.26
N THR A 408 9.86 -16.13 -19.65
CA THR A 408 10.49 -15.20 -20.60
C THR A 408 11.45 -15.93 -21.55
N VAL A 409 11.67 -15.33 -22.71
CA VAL A 409 12.59 -15.81 -23.75
C VAL A 409 13.58 -14.68 -24.02
N GLY A 410 14.88 -14.99 -24.03
CA GLY A 410 15.89 -13.97 -24.29
C GLY A 410 17.31 -14.51 -24.40
N ASP A 411 18.24 -13.61 -24.74
CA ASP A 411 19.66 -13.90 -24.88
C ASP A 411 20.38 -13.78 -23.53
N LEU A 412 20.72 -14.91 -22.92
CA LEU A 412 21.52 -15.01 -21.70
C LEU A 412 22.93 -15.58 -21.98
N GLY A 413 23.21 -16.03 -23.21
CA GLY A 413 24.35 -16.90 -23.53
C GLY A 413 25.09 -16.65 -24.84
N ALA A 414 24.76 -15.60 -25.61
CA ALA A 414 25.45 -15.04 -26.81
C ALA A 414 24.73 -15.17 -28.17
N LYS A 415 23.47 -15.64 -28.24
CA LYS A 415 22.62 -15.48 -29.44
C LYS A 415 21.16 -15.22 -29.07
N ALA A 416 20.48 -14.43 -29.91
CA ALA A 416 19.10 -14.00 -29.69
C ALA A 416 18.09 -15.17 -29.59
N GLY A 417 17.42 -15.27 -28.44
CA GLY A 417 16.33 -16.23 -28.19
C GLY A 417 16.79 -17.65 -27.87
N ASP A 418 18.06 -17.84 -27.49
CA ASP A 418 18.63 -19.15 -27.21
C ASP A 418 18.22 -19.75 -25.88
N GLU A 419 17.74 -18.96 -24.92
CA GLU A 419 17.40 -19.45 -23.58
C GLU A 419 15.97 -19.11 -23.16
N TYR A 420 15.35 -20.05 -22.43
CA TYR A 420 14.07 -19.87 -21.79
C TYR A 420 14.27 -19.85 -20.28
N ALA A 421 13.69 -18.83 -19.63
CA ALA A 421 13.64 -18.78 -18.18
C ALA A 421 12.20 -18.96 -17.71
N VAL A 422 12.00 -19.96 -16.86
CA VAL A 422 10.71 -20.30 -16.23
C VAL A 422 10.85 -20.17 -14.73
N ALA A 423 9.92 -19.48 -14.09
CA ALA A 423 9.75 -19.52 -12.65
C ALA A 423 8.63 -20.48 -12.28
N GLU A 424 8.86 -21.29 -11.24
CA GLU A 424 7.92 -22.28 -10.72
C GLU A 424 7.93 -22.33 -9.20
N SER A 425 6.77 -22.56 -8.59
CA SER A 425 6.60 -22.73 -7.14
C SER A 425 6.31 -24.19 -6.82
N SER A 426 7.04 -24.73 -5.85
CA SER A 426 6.78 -26.04 -5.24
C SER A 426 5.92 -25.88 -3.99
N LEU A 427 5.23 -26.97 -3.61
CA LEU A 427 4.22 -26.97 -2.57
C LEU A 427 4.62 -27.89 -1.41
N ASP A 428 4.23 -27.54 -0.19
CA ASP A 428 4.24 -28.48 0.92
C ASP A 428 2.95 -29.33 0.98
N GLU A 429 2.87 -30.21 1.98
CA GLU A 429 1.72 -31.09 2.21
C GLU A 429 0.40 -30.35 2.47
N ASN A 430 0.44 -29.07 2.84
CA ASN A 430 -0.72 -28.23 3.10
C ASN A 430 -1.12 -27.36 1.89
N LEU A 431 -0.47 -27.55 0.75
CA LEU A 431 -0.60 -26.73 -0.47
C LEU A 431 -0.11 -25.29 -0.30
N PHE A 432 0.73 -25.04 0.70
CA PHE A 432 1.44 -23.76 0.79
C PHE A 432 2.68 -23.77 -0.10
N VAL A 433 3.04 -22.61 -0.63
CA VAL A 433 4.29 -22.44 -1.37
C VAL A 433 5.47 -22.75 -0.44
N ASN A 434 6.28 -23.73 -0.81
CA ASN A 434 7.45 -24.16 -0.04
C ASN A 434 8.75 -23.52 -0.57
N ALA A 435 8.90 -23.44 -1.89
CA ALA A 435 10.05 -22.81 -2.52
C ALA A 435 9.73 -22.40 -3.96
N SER A 436 10.35 -21.29 -4.40
CA SER A 436 10.33 -20.84 -5.79
C SER A 436 11.65 -21.11 -6.49
N THR A 437 11.58 -21.59 -7.72
CA THR A 437 12.75 -21.91 -8.54
C THR A 437 12.68 -21.21 -9.89
N ILE A 438 13.76 -20.50 -10.25
CA ILE A 438 14.02 -20.12 -11.64
C ILE A 438 14.81 -21.26 -12.28
N ARG A 439 14.34 -21.75 -13.42
CA ARG A 439 15.06 -22.67 -14.30
C ARG A 439 15.36 -21.94 -15.60
N VAL A 440 16.63 -21.95 -16.01
CA VAL A 440 17.04 -21.49 -17.34
C VAL A 440 17.47 -22.70 -18.15
N VAL A 441 16.78 -22.93 -19.25
CA VAL A 441 16.95 -24.11 -20.12
C VAL A 441 17.35 -23.69 -21.54
N GLY A 442 17.94 -24.62 -22.29
CA GLY A 442 18.30 -24.39 -23.68
C GLY A 442 17.07 -24.33 -24.59
N GLY A 443 17.07 -23.42 -25.56
CA GLY A 443 16.00 -23.32 -26.56
C GLY A 443 15.98 -24.55 -27.47
N ASP A 444 17.12 -25.02 -27.94
CA ASP A 444 17.18 -26.21 -28.82
C ASP A 444 16.77 -27.52 -28.11
N ASP A 445 16.91 -27.56 -26.78
CA ASP A 445 16.64 -28.70 -25.92
C ASP A 445 16.27 -28.19 -24.53
N ALA A 446 14.97 -28.17 -24.23
CA ALA A 446 14.46 -27.64 -22.97
C ALA A 446 14.67 -28.61 -21.79
N ASP A 447 15.02 -29.87 -22.05
CA ASP A 447 15.47 -30.81 -21.01
C ASP A 447 16.87 -30.43 -20.51
N LYS A 448 17.65 -29.70 -21.32
CA LYS A 448 18.98 -29.22 -20.94
C LYS A 448 18.88 -28.01 -20.01
N LEU A 449 18.89 -28.28 -18.71
CA LEU A 449 19.08 -27.26 -17.68
C LEU A 449 20.46 -26.60 -17.82
N LEU A 450 20.49 -25.28 -18.04
CA LEU A 450 21.71 -24.48 -18.08
C LEU A 450 22.12 -24.03 -16.66
N TRP A 451 21.15 -23.53 -15.90
CA TRP A 451 21.30 -23.24 -14.47
C TRP A 451 19.93 -23.08 -13.82
N SER A 452 19.89 -23.17 -12.49
CA SER A 452 18.70 -22.88 -11.69
C SER A 452 19.06 -22.07 -10.43
N ASN A 453 18.07 -21.38 -9.87
CA ASN A 453 18.17 -20.70 -8.59
C ASN A 453 16.88 -20.89 -7.81
N THR A 454 16.99 -21.39 -6.58
CA THR A 454 15.84 -21.67 -5.71
C THR A 454 15.86 -20.76 -4.48
N THR A 455 14.76 -20.06 -4.25
CA THR A 455 14.48 -19.33 -3.01
C THR A 455 13.54 -20.16 -2.15
N LYS A 456 13.97 -20.50 -0.93
CA LYS A 456 13.14 -21.25 0.03
C LYS A 456 12.25 -20.29 0.80
N ARG A 457 11.10 -20.79 1.25
CA ARG A 457 10.29 -20.17 2.30
C ARG A 457 11.17 -19.84 3.51
N ASP A 458 10.94 -18.68 4.10
CA ASP A 458 11.62 -18.27 5.32
C ASP A 458 11.39 -19.29 6.45
N ALA A 459 12.38 -19.49 7.31
CA ALA A 459 12.32 -20.50 8.36
C ALA A 459 11.25 -20.20 9.42
N GLU A 460 10.90 -18.93 9.60
CA GLU A 460 9.87 -18.47 10.55
C GLU A 460 8.48 -18.38 9.90
N ASN A 461 8.42 -18.51 8.57
CA ASN A 461 7.17 -18.51 7.82
C ASN A 461 6.54 -19.93 7.78
N SER A 462 5.36 -20.06 8.39
CA SER A 462 4.55 -21.29 8.41
C SER A 462 3.44 -21.32 7.35
N HIS A 463 3.40 -20.32 6.46
CA HIS A 463 2.41 -20.14 5.39
C HIS A 463 3.07 -20.18 4.00
N ASP A 464 2.53 -19.47 3.01
CA ASP A 464 3.10 -19.39 1.66
C ASP A 464 4.47 -18.68 1.64
N GLY A 465 5.47 -19.36 1.08
CA GLY A 465 6.77 -18.79 0.77
C GLY A 465 6.76 -17.86 -0.45
N PRO A 466 7.91 -17.28 -0.83
CA PRO A 466 7.96 -16.26 -1.86
C PRO A 466 7.69 -16.87 -3.23
N SER A 467 6.89 -16.20 -4.06
CA SER A 467 6.69 -16.53 -5.49
C SER A 467 7.34 -15.50 -6.41
N ILE A 468 7.93 -15.96 -7.52
CA ILE A 468 8.59 -15.11 -8.54
C ILE A 468 7.61 -14.86 -9.68
N TRP A 469 7.16 -13.64 -9.84
CA TRP A 469 6.02 -13.32 -10.72
C TRP A 469 6.41 -12.61 -12.02
N GLY A 470 7.57 -11.96 -12.04
CA GLY A 470 8.06 -11.23 -13.22
C GLY A 470 9.44 -11.71 -13.65
N LEU A 471 9.62 -11.99 -14.95
CA LEU A 471 10.92 -12.30 -15.55
C LEU A 471 11.13 -11.50 -16.84
N THR A 472 12.26 -10.80 -16.95
CA THR A 472 12.66 -10.05 -18.14
C THR A 472 14.14 -10.29 -18.44
N VAL A 473 14.48 -10.53 -19.71
CA VAL A 473 15.87 -10.61 -20.17
C VAL A 473 16.26 -9.29 -20.83
N ALA A 474 17.39 -8.71 -20.40
CA ALA A 474 17.97 -7.52 -21.01
C ALA A 474 19.50 -7.52 -20.81
N ASP A 475 20.25 -7.10 -21.83
CA ASP A 475 21.72 -6.98 -21.79
C ASP A 475 22.45 -8.21 -21.24
N GLY A 476 22.02 -9.42 -21.61
CA GLY A 476 22.62 -10.68 -21.14
C GLY A 476 22.38 -10.96 -19.66
N LYS A 477 21.35 -10.36 -19.06
CA LYS A 477 20.94 -10.53 -17.67
C LYS A 477 19.48 -10.93 -17.57
N LEU A 478 19.14 -11.66 -16.51
CA LEU A 478 17.78 -11.98 -16.15
C LEU A 478 17.37 -11.13 -14.94
N VAL A 479 16.31 -10.34 -15.09
CA VAL A 479 15.69 -9.54 -14.02
C VAL A 479 14.48 -10.28 -13.50
N ALA A 480 14.42 -10.52 -12.19
CA ALA A 480 13.36 -11.25 -11.52
C ALA A 480 12.72 -10.41 -10.40
N SER A 481 11.39 -10.30 -10.41
CA SER A 481 10.58 -9.68 -9.35
C SER A 481 9.81 -10.76 -8.59
N ALA A 482 9.82 -10.68 -7.27
CA ALA A 482 9.22 -11.69 -6.41
C ALA A 482 8.71 -11.10 -5.08
N GLN A 483 7.78 -11.80 -4.44
CA GLN A 483 7.45 -11.55 -3.03
C GLN A 483 8.67 -11.80 -2.14
N ASP A 484 8.65 -11.23 -0.95
CA ASP A 484 9.61 -11.48 0.12
C ASP A 484 8.81 -11.77 1.40
N ASP A 485 8.92 -13.01 1.87
CA ASP A 485 8.07 -13.59 2.92
C ASP A 485 8.70 -13.52 4.32
N ARG A 486 9.83 -12.82 4.45
CA ARG A 486 10.43 -12.50 5.75
C ARG A 486 9.48 -11.64 6.55
N GLU A 487 9.42 -11.85 7.87
CA GLU A 487 8.62 -11.02 8.78
C GLU A 487 7.12 -11.02 8.46
N ILE A 488 6.58 -12.06 7.81
CA ILE A 488 5.18 -12.11 7.35
C ILE A 488 4.15 -12.05 8.49
N PHE A 489 4.51 -12.50 9.69
CA PHE A 489 3.66 -12.42 10.89
C PHE A 489 3.96 -11.18 11.74
N GLU A 490 5.05 -10.50 11.43
CA GLU A 490 5.53 -9.33 12.16
C GLU A 490 4.95 -8.05 11.55
N PRO A 491 4.81 -6.98 12.34
CA PRO A 491 4.31 -5.68 11.86
C PRO A 491 5.09 -5.08 10.68
N ASP A 492 6.38 -5.37 10.57
CA ASP A 492 7.22 -4.83 9.50
C ASP A 492 6.81 -5.31 8.09
N ASN A 493 6.23 -6.52 7.97
CA ASN A 493 5.77 -7.10 6.71
C ASN A 493 4.51 -7.96 6.87
N ARG A 494 3.56 -7.53 7.70
CA ARG A 494 2.34 -8.30 7.98
C ARG A 494 1.66 -8.74 6.68
N GLY A 495 1.43 -10.04 6.55
CA GLY A 495 0.79 -10.66 5.38
C GLY A 495 1.60 -10.61 4.08
N GLY A 496 2.86 -10.16 4.11
CA GLY A 496 3.71 -10.05 2.91
C GLY A 496 3.40 -8.80 2.08
N MET A 497 2.79 -7.79 2.70
CA MET A 497 2.23 -6.63 2.02
C MET A 497 3.25 -5.48 1.82
N ARG A 498 4.43 -5.52 2.44
CA ARG A 498 5.44 -4.44 2.31
C ARG A 498 6.72 -4.89 1.61
N TYR A 499 7.16 -6.13 1.82
CA TYR A 499 8.44 -6.58 1.31
C TYR A 499 8.30 -7.30 -0.05
N ALA A 500 9.27 -7.02 -0.91
CA ALA A 500 9.47 -7.72 -2.16
C ALA A 500 10.97 -7.87 -2.44
N SER A 501 11.30 -8.57 -3.52
CA SER A 501 12.68 -8.65 -4.01
C SER A 501 12.77 -8.40 -5.50
N LEU A 502 13.82 -7.67 -5.89
CA LEU A 502 14.25 -7.45 -7.26
C LEU A 502 15.65 -8.04 -7.40
N THR A 503 15.78 -9.14 -8.14
CA THR A 503 17.05 -9.87 -8.28
C THR A 503 17.50 -9.83 -9.73
N VAL A 504 18.75 -9.45 -9.96
CA VAL A 504 19.34 -9.50 -11.30
C VAL A 504 20.43 -10.56 -11.34
N PHE A 505 20.27 -11.53 -12.23
CA PHE A 505 21.23 -12.59 -12.48
C PHE A 505 22.09 -12.26 -13.70
N SER A 506 23.35 -12.63 -13.66
CA SER A 506 24.17 -12.79 -14.86
C SER A 506 23.61 -13.90 -15.75
N GLY A 507 23.96 -13.91 -17.04
CA GLY A 507 23.59 -14.99 -17.96
C GLY A 507 24.00 -16.41 -17.52
N LYS A 508 24.94 -16.53 -16.58
CA LYS A 508 25.39 -17.80 -15.98
C LYS A 508 24.70 -18.14 -14.65
N GLY A 509 23.68 -17.39 -14.23
CA GLY A 509 22.89 -17.68 -13.02
C GLY A 509 23.45 -17.16 -11.71
N ALA A 510 24.62 -16.50 -11.69
CA ALA A 510 25.10 -15.82 -10.50
C ALA A 510 24.30 -14.52 -10.26
N VAL A 511 23.88 -14.25 -9.02
CA VAL A 511 23.27 -12.96 -8.63
C VAL A 511 24.30 -11.85 -8.86
N ALA A 512 23.99 -10.95 -9.79
CA ALA A 512 24.80 -9.77 -10.08
C ALA A 512 24.55 -8.67 -9.03
N TRP A 513 23.30 -8.46 -8.66
CA TRP A 513 22.87 -7.60 -7.56
C TRP A 513 21.41 -7.91 -7.18
N GLN A 514 20.99 -7.44 -6.02
CA GLN A 514 19.63 -7.64 -5.51
C GLN A 514 19.19 -6.44 -4.65
N SER A 515 17.91 -6.09 -4.73
CA SER A 515 17.20 -5.22 -3.79
C SER A 515 16.13 -6.05 -3.08
N LYS A 516 15.95 -5.87 -1.76
CA LYS A 516 14.95 -6.58 -0.95
C LYS A 516 14.21 -5.62 -0.01
N GLY A 517 13.15 -6.11 0.63
CA GLY A 517 12.34 -5.33 1.58
C GLY A 517 11.46 -4.31 0.86
N VAL A 518 11.33 -3.12 1.44
CA VAL A 518 10.43 -2.03 0.98
C VAL A 518 10.84 -1.36 -0.34
N THR A 519 11.93 -1.81 -0.98
CA THR A 519 12.52 -1.14 -2.15
C THR A 519 12.30 -1.85 -3.48
N ALA A 520 11.46 -2.89 -3.49
CA ALA A 520 11.17 -3.71 -4.66
C ALA A 520 9.65 -3.86 -4.87
N ALA A 521 9.28 -4.48 -5.98
CA ALA A 521 7.89 -4.82 -6.29
C ALA A 521 7.75 -6.34 -6.44
N PRO A 522 6.61 -6.94 -6.03
CA PRO A 522 6.46 -8.39 -6.05
C PRO A 522 6.27 -8.96 -7.45
N MET A 523 5.78 -8.16 -8.41
CA MET A 523 5.38 -8.66 -9.73
C MET A 523 5.87 -7.85 -10.92
N TYR A 524 5.70 -6.52 -10.92
CA TYR A 524 5.98 -5.72 -12.10
C TYR A 524 7.35 -5.07 -12.05
N GLN A 525 8.11 -5.30 -13.12
CA GLN A 525 9.32 -4.56 -13.46
C GLN A 525 9.28 -4.12 -14.92
N ASP A 526 9.60 -2.85 -15.14
CA ASP A 526 9.88 -2.32 -16.46
C ASP A 526 11.38 -2.29 -16.68
N VAL A 527 11.83 -2.69 -17.87
CA VAL A 527 13.23 -2.65 -18.26
C VAL A 527 13.31 -1.85 -19.55
N TYR A 528 13.96 -0.69 -19.48
CA TYR A 528 14.03 0.23 -20.60
C TYR A 528 15.47 0.73 -20.80
N THR A 529 15.75 1.17 -22.02
CA THR A 529 17.05 1.74 -22.40
C THR A 529 16.85 3.16 -22.92
N ASP A 530 17.67 4.07 -22.41
CA ASP A 530 17.76 5.46 -22.87
C ASP A 530 19.23 5.84 -23.16
N ALA A 531 19.53 7.14 -23.23
CA ALA A 531 20.89 7.62 -23.49
C ALA A 531 21.88 7.34 -22.33
N GLN A 532 21.39 7.07 -21.13
CA GLN A 532 22.14 6.82 -19.90
C GLN A 532 22.38 5.33 -19.66
N GLY A 533 21.76 4.46 -20.46
CA GLY A 533 21.94 3.01 -20.46
C GLY A 533 20.64 2.27 -20.20
N THR A 534 20.75 1.01 -19.77
CA THR A 534 19.60 0.18 -19.42
C THR A 534 19.32 0.25 -17.93
N HIS A 535 18.04 0.40 -17.61
CA HIS A 535 17.54 0.60 -16.25
C HIS A 535 16.42 -0.38 -15.95
N VAL A 536 16.19 -0.62 -14.67
CA VAL A 536 15.04 -1.35 -14.15
C VAL A 536 14.21 -0.39 -13.32
N ARG A 537 12.91 -0.32 -13.58
CA ARG A 537 11.96 0.53 -12.87
C ARG A 537 10.86 -0.31 -12.26
N VAL A 538 10.51 0.00 -11.01
CA VAL A 538 9.44 -0.66 -10.25
C VAL A 538 8.63 0.37 -9.49
N ILE A 539 7.39 0.01 -9.11
CA ILE A 539 6.60 0.74 -8.11
C ILE A 539 6.54 -0.14 -6.87
N ASP A 540 7.15 0.31 -5.78
CA ASP A 540 7.15 -0.46 -4.53
C ASP A 540 5.76 -0.44 -3.84
N GLN A 541 5.59 -1.27 -2.81
CA GLN A 541 4.33 -1.39 -2.07
C GLN A 541 3.96 -0.11 -1.30
N SER A 542 4.93 0.76 -1.03
CA SER A 542 4.75 2.09 -0.44
C SER A 542 4.50 3.19 -1.48
N GLN A 543 4.16 2.82 -2.72
CA GLN A 543 3.81 3.74 -3.80
C GLN A 543 4.96 4.66 -4.23
N ASN A 544 6.20 4.16 -4.24
CA ASN A 544 7.34 4.88 -4.79
C ASN A 544 7.82 4.26 -6.10
N ILE A 545 8.02 5.09 -7.12
CA ILE A 545 8.71 4.68 -8.34
C ILE A 545 10.21 4.65 -8.06
N ARG A 546 10.85 3.50 -8.22
CA ARG A 546 12.29 3.32 -8.04
C ARG A 546 12.95 2.93 -9.34
N THR A 547 14.01 3.64 -9.70
CA THR A 547 14.82 3.33 -10.89
C THR A 547 16.23 2.92 -10.47
N PHE A 548 16.67 1.77 -10.97
CA PHE A 548 17.99 1.20 -10.73
C PHE A 548 18.75 1.03 -12.04
N LYS A 549 20.07 1.25 -12.02
CA LYS A 549 20.91 0.91 -13.16
C LYS A 549 21.04 -0.62 -13.28
N LEU A 550 20.67 -1.20 -14.42
CA LEU A 550 20.68 -2.65 -14.63
C LEU A 550 22.06 -3.29 -14.38
N GLY A 551 23.13 -2.57 -14.71
CA GLY A 551 24.50 -3.09 -14.62
C GLY A 551 25.01 -3.37 -13.20
N ASN A 552 24.56 -2.61 -12.20
CA ASN A 552 25.13 -2.66 -10.84
C ASN A 552 24.13 -2.42 -9.70
N GLY A 553 22.84 -2.23 -9.99
CA GLY A 553 21.81 -2.04 -8.97
C GLY A 553 21.86 -0.70 -8.26
N LYS A 554 22.68 0.27 -8.72
CA LYS A 554 22.72 1.59 -8.11
C LYS A 554 21.38 2.28 -8.32
N ALA A 555 20.71 2.66 -7.22
CA ALA A 555 19.53 3.51 -7.25
C ALA A 555 19.87 4.87 -7.90
N GLN A 556 19.05 5.29 -8.85
CA GLN A 556 19.21 6.54 -9.60
C GLN A 556 18.18 7.58 -9.21
N ASN A 557 16.94 7.14 -8.96
CA ASN A 557 15.85 8.01 -8.60
C ASN A 557 14.83 7.28 -7.71
N VAL A 558 14.22 8.02 -6.80
CA VAL A 558 13.03 7.63 -6.05
C VAL A 558 12.01 8.74 -6.24
N THR A 559 10.90 8.44 -6.89
CA THR A 559 9.81 9.38 -7.11
C THR A 559 8.60 8.90 -6.31
N PRO A 560 8.28 9.54 -5.17
CA PRO A 560 7.10 9.18 -4.40
C PRO A 560 5.85 9.59 -5.16
N LEU A 561 4.90 8.66 -5.27
CA LEU A 561 3.53 8.97 -5.70
C LEU A 561 2.74 9.47 -4.50
N GLN A 562 1.75 10.33 -4.72
CA GLN A 562 0.87 10.79 -3.65
C GLN A 562 -0.08 9.66 -3.23
N GLY A 563 0.40 8.77 -2.37
CA GLY A 563 -0.38 7.69 -1.76
C GLY A 563 -1.31 8.21 -0.65
N ASP A 564 -1.54 7.36 0.36
CA ASP A 564 -2.36 7.71 1.51
C ASP A 564 -1.69 8.81 2.34
N ILE A 565 -2.46 9.83 2.70
CA ILE A 565 -2.00 10.97 3.50
C ILE A 565 -2.62 10.87 4.88
N ALA A 566 -1.80 10.68 5.91
CA ALA A 566 -2.24 10.49 7.28
C ALA A 566 -1.94 11.69 8.18
N PHE A 567 -1.00 12.56 7.79
CA PHE A 567 -0.53 13.68 8.61
C PHE A 567 -0.61 14.98 7.83
N ALA A 568 -1.05 16.04 8.51
CA ALA A 568 -1.06 17.38 7.98
C ALA A 568 -0.83 18.44 9.08
N LYS A 569 -0.10 19.50 8.75
CA LYS A 569 0.06 20.69 9.60
C LYS A 569 0.05 21.96 8.74
N SER A 570 -0.27 23.10 9.34
CA SER A 570 -0.39 24.37 8.61
C SER A 570 0.53 25.49 9.12
N ALA A 571 1.09 26.26 8.19
CA ALA A 571 1.88 27.46 8.43
C ALA A 571 1.90 28.35 7.19
N ASP A 572 2.20 29.64 7.32
CA ASP A 572 2.38 30.53 6.17
C ASP A 572 3.78 30.31 5.56
N LEU A 573 3.88 29.39 4.60
CA LEU A 573 5.14 28.96 3.98
C LEU A 573 5.54 29.90 2.84
N ASN A 574 4.55 30.49 2.17
CA ASN A 574 4.72 31.31 0.99
C ASN A 574 4.80 32.83 1.30
N LYS A 575 4.40 33.24 2.52
CA LYS A 575 4.35 34.61 3.06
C LYS A 575 3.25 35.50 2.48
N ASP A 576 2.10 34.91 2.17
CA ASP A 576 0.90 35.66 1.72
C ASP A 576 -0.01 36.07 2.88
N GLY A 577 0.32 35.69 4.12
CA GLY A 577 -0.47 35.97 5.31
C GLY A 577 -1.60 34.98 5.57
N LYS A 578 -1.73 33.93 4.75
CA LYS A 578 -2.66 32.83 4.93
C LYS A 578 -1.89 31.55 5.24
N LYS A 579 -2.58 30.53 5.76
CA LYS A 579 -1.93 29.27 6.12
C LYS A 579 -1.85 28.37 4.89
N ASP A 580 -0.65 27.88 4.60
CA ASP A 580 -0.39 26.76 3.70
C ASP A 580 -0.41 25.44 4.48
N LEU A 581 -0.45 24.31 3.77
CA LEU A 581 -0.55 22.99 4.36
C LEU A 581 0.62 22.11 3.92
N VAL A 582 1.23 21.39 4.86
CA VAL A 582 2.23 20.35 4.61
C VAL A 582 1.60 19.00 4.93
N MET A 583 1.74 18.02 4.05
CA MET A 583 1.09 16.72 4.14
C MET A 583 2.02 15.56 3.80
N GLY A 584 1.84 14.42 4.48
CA GLY A 584 2.60 13.18 4.24
C GLY A 584 1.88 11.92 4.73
N GLY A 585 2.39 10.76 4.34
CA GLY A 585 1.85 9.46 4.79
C GLY A 585 2.62 8.28 4.20
N SER A 586 1.93 7.38 3.49
CA SER A 586 2.44 6.01 3.21
C SER A 586 3.61 5.89 2.23
N SER A 587 3.90 6.94 1.46
CA SER A 587 5.04 6.99 0.53
C SER A 587 6.19 7.84 1.08
N ASN A 588 7.32 7.85 0.36
CA ASN A 588 8.47 8.66 0.71
C ASN A 588 8.28 10.17 0.41
N GLY A 589 7.06 10.63 0.17
CA GLY A 589 6.75 11.99 -0.23
C GLY A 589 6.21 12.84 0.90
N VAL A 590 6.58 14.12 0.86
CA VAL A 590 5.89 15.20 1.59
C VAL A 590 5.55 16.31 0.61
N TRP A 591 4.33 16.84 0.70
CA TRP A 591 3.80 17.85 -0.23
C TRP A 591 3.34 19.08 0.52
N ALA A 592 3.65 20.25 -0.02
CA ALA A 592 3.08 21.51 0.46
C ALA A 592 2.08 22.06 -0.55
N TYR A 593 0.93 22.50 -0.06
CA TYR A 593 -0.16 23.10 -0.84
C TYR A 593 -0.55 24.45 -0.26
N SER A 594 -0.98 25.37 -1.11
CA SER A 594 -1.62 26.61 -0.65
C SER A 594 -2.95 26.26 0.01
N GLY A 595 -3.11 26.59 1.29
CA GLY A 595 -4.35 26.31 2.04
C GLY A 595 -5.57 26.98 1.42
N PRO A 596 -5.52 28.27 1.03
CA PRO A 596 -6.61 28.93 0.32
C PRO A 596 -7.07 28.19 -0.93
N SER A 597 -6.13 27.64 -1.71
CA SER A 597 -6.44 26.89 -2.94
C SER A 597 -7.14 25.54 -2.69
N LEU A 598 -7.09 25.02 -1.46
CA LEU A 598 -7.81 23.81 -1.08
C LEU A 598 -9.28 24.10 -0.77
N VAL A 599 -9.62 25.34 -0.40
CA VAL A 599 -10.93 25.70 0.17
C VAL A 599 -11.71 26.72 -0.67
N ASP A 600 -11.12 27.27 -1.72
CA ASP A 600 -11.77 28.23 -2.63
C ASP A 600 -12.62 27.58 -3.75
N GLY A 601 -12.52 26.25 -3.92
CA GLY A 601 -13.20 25.49 -4.98
C GLY A 601 -12.45 25.43 -6.31
N GLY A 602 -11.23 25.97 -6.36
CA GLY A 602 -10.31 25.90 -7.50
C GLY A 602 -9.48 24.61 -7.52
N LYS A 603 -8.51 24.57 -8.43
CA LYS A 603 -7.53 23.47 -8.49
C LYS A 603 -6.50 23.68 -7.37
N PRO A 604 -6.26 22.69 -6.50
CA PRO A 604 -5.22 22.76 -5.48
C PRO A 604 -3.85 23.14 -6.06
N GLN A 605 -3.21 24.14 -5.45
CA GLN A 605 -1.91 24.65 -5.86
C GLN A 605 -0.81 24.03 -5.00
N LYS A 606 -0.07 23.08 -5.58
CA LYS A 606 1.16 22.55 -4.97
C LYS A 606 2.25 23.62 -4.98
N LEU A 607 2.80 23.94 -3.81
CA LEU A 607 3.90 24.87 -3.63
C LEU A 607 5.24 24.20 -3.92
N TRP A 608 5.46 23.02 -3.32
CA TRP A 608 6.63 22.19 -3.51
C TRP A 608 6.34 20.75 -3.05
N GLN A 609 7.26 19.84 -3.35
CA GLN A 609 7.30 18.47 -2.80
C GLN A 609 8.74 18.07 -2.52
N ALA A 610 8.95 17.17 -1.57
CA ALA A 610 10.25 16.61 -1.22
C ALA A 610 10.19 15.09 -1.06
N SER A 611 11.34 14.43 -1.21
CA SER A 611 11.50 13.00 -1.01
C SER A 611 12.28 12.72 0.27
N LEU A 612 11.83 11.73 1.03
CA LEU A 612 12.28 11.38 2.37
C LEU A 612 12.84 9.95 2.41
N PRO A 613 13.64 9.58 3.42
CA PRO A 613 14.18 8.24 3.60
C PRO A 613 13.16 7.25 4.23
N GLY A 614 11.88 7.35 3.87
CA GLY A 614 10.81 6.49 4.39
C GLY A 614 9.43 7.12 4.30
N ALA A 615 8.41 6.33 4.64
CA ALA A 615 7.05 6.81 4.88
C ALA A 615 7.02 7.81 6.04
N VAL A 616 6.07 8.73 6.03
CA VAL A 616 5.90 9.79 7.04
C VAL A 616 4.96 9.32 8.14
N HIS A 617 5.42 9.45 9.39
CA HIS A 617 4.68 9.04 10.60
C HIS A 617 4.37 10.21 11.53
N ASP A 618 4.98 11.37 11.30
CA ASP A 618 4.68 12.60 12.03
C ASP A 618 5.23 13.82 11.28
N ILE A 619 4.62 14.98 11.49
CA ILE A 619 5.06 16.27 10.93
C ILE A 619 4.91 17.31 12.04
N GLU A 620 5.98 18.01 12.38
CA GLU A 620 5.96 19.16 13.28
C GLU A 620 6.48 20.42 12.59
N LEU A 621 5.98 21.59 13.03
CA LEU A 621 6.32 22.90 12.47
C LEU A 621 6.87 23.81 13.55
N GLY A 622 8.02 24.42 13.29
CA GLY A 622 8.69 25.24 14.29
C GLY A 622 9.92 25.98 13.76
N ASP A 623 10.24 27.13 14.35
CA ASP A 623 11.48 27.85 14.05
C ASP A 623 12.64 27.17 14.77
N VAL A 624 13.40 26.35 14.03
CA VAL A 624 14.50 25.53 14.58
C VAL A 624 15.88 26.13 14.27
N ASN A 625 15.92 27.30 13.63
CA ASN A 625 17.16 27.99 13.26
C ASN A 625 17.19 29.48 13.64
N GLY A 626 16.16 29.98 14.33
CA GLY A 626 16.06 31.33 14.87
C GLY A 626 15.80 32.42 13.83
N ASP A 627 15.36 32.08 12.62
CA ASP A 627 15.14 33.06 11.55
C ASP A 627 13.74 33.72 11.55
N GLY A 628 12.89 33.31 12.49
CA GLY A 628 11.52 33.77 12.65
C GLY A 628 10.52 33.14 11.69
N LYS A 629 10.89 32.06 10.98
CA LYS A 629 10.00 31.28 10.11
C LYS A 629 10.01 29.81 10.51
N PRO A 630 8.89 29.09 10.35
CA PRO A 630 8.86 27.68 10.66
C PRO A 630 9.58 26.85 9.59
N GLU A 631 10.46 25.96 10.05
CA GLU A 631 10.86 24.75 9.37
C GLU A 631 9.82 23.64 9.56
N ILE A 632 10.04 22.54 8.84
CA ILE A 632 9.22 21.34 8.89
C ILE A 632 10.11 20.20 9.37
N VAL A 633 9.75 19.58 10.47
CA VAL A 633 10.43 18.41 11.03
C VAL A 633 9.55 17.20 10.79
N VAL A 634 10.06 16.23 10.04
CA VAL A 634 9.29 15.05 9.61
C VAL A 634 9.88 13.80 10.23
N ALA A 635 9.09 13.04 10.98
CA ALA A 635 9.45 11.68 11.36
C ALA A 635 9.16 10.75 10.18
N ALA A 636 10.19 10.11 9.65
CA ALA A 636 10.07 9.13 8.57
C ALA A 636 10.68 7.78 9.00
N ASP A 637 10.29 6.67 8.34
CA ASP A 637 10.64 5.27 8.75
C ASP A 637 12.01 5.11 9.45
N THR A 638 13.08 5.68 8.86
CA THR A 638 14.47 5.47 9.30
C THR A 638 15.16 6.73 9.83
N ALA A 639 14.54 7.91 9.74
CA ALA A 639 15.17 9.16 10.12
C ALA A 639 14.17 10.28 10.40
N THR A 640 14.60 11.25 11.21
CA THR A 640 13.93 12.56 11.30
C THR A 640 14.57 13.52 10.30
N VAL A 641 13.77 14.18 9.46
CA VAL A 641 14.25 15.09 8.42
C VAL A 641 13.76 16.51 8.69
N VAL A 642 14.69 17.46 8.67
CA VAL A 642 14.39 18.89 8.78
C VAL A 642 14.38 19.49 7.38
N LEU A 643 13.27 20.13 6.99
CA LEU A 643 13.09 20.77 5.71
C LEU A 643 12.87 22.27 5.88
N ASN A 644 13.42 23.05 4.96
CA ASN A 644 13.09 24.46 4.84
C ASN A 644 11.62 24.63 4.43
N GLY A 645 10.82 25.32 5.26
CA GLY A 645 9.37 25.43 5.05
C GLY A 645 8.95 26.01 3.69
N LYS A 646 9.74 26.95 3.15
CA LYS A 646 9.43 27.59 1.86
C LYS A 646 9.77 26.75 0.63
N THR A 647 10.81 25.93 0.71
CA THR A 647 11.38 25.26 -0.48
C THR A 647 11.34 23.74 -0.45
N GLY A 648 11.02 23.14 0.71
CA GLY A 648 11.09 21.70 0.91
C GLY A 648 12.51 21.12 0.86
N ARG A 649 13.55 21.97 0.84
CA ARG A 649 14.94 21.50 0.81
C ARG A 649 15.36 20.97 2.17
N THR A 650 15.99 19.80 2.17
CA THR A 650 16.59 19.21 3.38
C THR A 650 17.67 20.11 3.95
N ILE A 651 17.49 20.48 5.22
CA ILE A 651 18.46 21.17 6.06
C ILE A 651 19.32 20.12 6.78
N ALA A 652 18.66 19.13 7.40
CA ALA A 652 19.30 18.08 8.17
C ALA A 652 18.57 16.74 8.03
N THR A 653 19.32 15.66 8.22
CA THR A 653 18.79 14.28 8.33
C THR A 653 19.41 13.65 9.57
N ILE A 654 18.57 13.29 10.53
CA ILE A 654 18.93 12.66 11.79
C ILE A 654 18.57 11.19 11.68
N GLU A 655 19.58 10.36 11.43
CA GLU A 655 19.41 8.91 11.30
C GLU A 655 19.01 8.29 12.65
N ALA A 656 18.02 7.40 12.64
CA ALA A 656 17.54 6.71 13.84
C ALA A 656 18.55 5.70 14.39
N GLY A 657 19.40 5.17 13.51
CA GLY A 657 20.27 4.02 13.76
C GLY A 657 19.72 2.74 13.13
N GLU A 658 20.56 1.71 13.05
CA GLU A 658 20.19 0.43 12.42
C GLU A 658 19.04 -0.25 13.17
N GLY A 659 18.00 -0.65 12.42
CA GLY A 659 16.84 -1.36 12.93
C GLY A 659 15.89 -0.54 13.81
N GLN A 660 16.03 0.80 13.84
CA GLN A 660 15.14 1.68 14.60
C GLN A 660 14.03 2.25 13.72
N PHE A 661 12.85 2.44 14.32
CA PHE A 661 11.69 3.05 13.69
C PHE A 661 11.44 4.45 14.29
N VAL A 662 11.39 5.49 13.46
CA VAL A 662 11.03 6.84 13.92
C VAL A 662 9.55 7.06 13.71
N ARG A 663 8.78 6.94 14.78
CA ARG A 663 7.34 7.15 14.78
C ARG A 663 6.97 8.63 14.92
N SER A 664 7.68 9.38 15.75
CA SER A 664 7.33 10.76 16.12
C SER A 664 8.56 11.64 16.30
N ALA A 665 8.33 12.94 16.31
CA ALA A 665 9.31 13.94 16.75
C ALA A 665 8.59 15.06 17.51
N GLU A 666 9.18 15.54 18.60
CA GLU A 666 8.60 16.64 19.40
C GLU A 666 9.50 17.87 19.33
N LEU A 667 8.91 19.06 19.18
CA LEU A 667 9.65 20.33 19.13
C LEU A 667 9.48 21.13 20.42
N ALA A 668 10.59 21.56 21.02
CA ALA A 668 10.57 22.46 22.17
C ALA A 668 11.89 23.21 22.30
N ASP A 669 11.88 24.43 22.84
CA ASP A 669 13.11 25.11 23.27
C ASP A 669 13.63 24.43 24.55
N LEU A 670 14.57 23.49 24.39
CA LEU A 670 15.07 22.69 25.49
C LEU A 670 16.16 23.42 26.27
N ASN A 671 16.87 24.33 25.61
CA ASN A 671 18.12 24.88 26.12
C ASN A 671 18.01 26.37 26.55
N GLY A 672 16.91 27.03 26.18
CA GLY A 672 16.52 28.40 26.51
C GLY A 672 17.14 29.46 25.60
N ASP A 673 17.50 29.13 24.36
CA ASP A 673 18.10 30.06 23.39
C ASP A 673 17.07 30.72 22.46
N GLY A 674 15.81 30.26 22.49
CA GLY A 674 14.73 30.78 21.66
C GLY A 674 14.58 30.09 20.30
N GLU A 675 15.42 29.09 20.00
CA GLU A 675 15.26 28.17 18.86
C GLU A 675 14.57 26.89 19.36
N LEU A 676 13.74 26.25 18.53
CA LEU A 676 13.15 24.97 18.89
C LEU A 676 14.15 23.83 18.60
N ASP A 677 14.36 22.98 19.59
CA ASP A 677 15.13 21.75 19.48
C ASP A 677 14.20 20.56 19.17
N ILE A 678 14.79 19.45 18.70
CA ILE A 678 14.09 18.26 18.21
C ILE A 678 14.33 17.09 19.17
N LEU A 679 13.26 16.49 19.67
CA LEU A 679 13.28 15.24 20.43
C LEU A 679 12.88 14.05 19.56
N VAL A 680 13.69 12.99 19.58
CA VAL A 680 13.46 11.76 18.82
C VAL A 680 13.41 10.56 19.78
N PRO A 681 12.24 9.93 19.99
CA PRO A 681 12.07 8.74 20.81
C PRO A 681 12.25 7.45 19.99
N THR A 682 13.30 6.67 20.26
CA THR A 682 13.47 5.32 19.69
C THR A 682 13.87 4.31 20.78
N ASP A 683 15.05 3.69 20.68
CA ASP A 683 15.69 2.88 21.73
C ASP A 683 16.24 3.74 22.89
N ALA A 684 16.47 5.02 22.61
CA ALA A 684 16.84 6.04 23.57
C ALA A 684 16.14 7.35 23.19
N LEU A 685 15.96 8.24 24.17
CA LEU A 685 15.45 9.57 23.92
C LEU A 685 16.62 10.50 23.58
N ARG A 686 16.63 11.04 22.37
CA ARG A 686 17.72 11.89 21.85
C ARG A 686 17.21 13.28 21.53
N ALA A 687 18.00 14.29 21.87
CA ALA A 687 17.74 15.69 21.56
C ALA A 687 18.75 16.22 20.55
N TYR A 688 18.28 16.99 19.57
CA TYR A 688 19.07 17.57 18.47
C TYR A 688 18.69 19.02 18.22
N TYR A 689 19.64 19.82 17.76
CA TYR A 689 19.35 21.18 17.28
C TYR A 689 18.72 21.07 15.88
N GLY A 690 18.15 22.16 15.37
CA GLY A 690 17.49 22.18 14.06
C GLY A 690 18.36 21.83 12.85
N ASP A 691 19.69 21.95 12.96
CA ASP A 691 20.65 21.53 11.94
C ASP A 691 21.08 20.04 12.07
N GLY A 692 20.53 19.31 13.05
CA GLY A 692 20.76 17.89 13.29
C GLY A 692 21.94 17.55 14.21
N HIS A 693 22.65 18.52 14.80
CA HIS A 693 23.69 18.17 15.79
C HIS A 693 23.09 17.76 17.14
N ALA A 694 23.69 16.76 17.80
CA ALA A 694 23.17 16.24 19.05
C ALA A 694 23.36 17.21 20.23
N LEU A 695 22.32 17.42 21.03
CA LEU A 695 22.38 18.09 22.34
C LEU A 695 22.76 17.09 23.44
N TRP A 696 21.94 16.06 23.59
CA TRP A 696 22.09 15.04 24.63
C TRP A 696 21.33 13.76 24.26
N THR A 697 21.66 12.68 24.97
CA THR A 697 20.98 11.39 24.85
C THR A 697 20.68 10.86 26.25
N TYR A 698 19.46 10.39 26.45
CA TYR A 698 19.05 9.64 27.62
C TYR A 698 18.75 8.19 27.24
N SER A 699 19.52 7.26 27.80
CA SER A 699 19.26 5.82 27.71
C SER A 699 18.65 5.34 29.02
N ALA A 700 17.72 4.38 28.93
CA ALA A 700 17.23 3.68 30.12
C ALA A 700 18.40 3.00 30.88
N PRO A 701 18.23 2.74 32.19
CA PRO A 701 19.18 1.96 32.97
C PRO A 701 19.52 0.62 32.29
N LYS A 702 20.78 0.19 32.35
CA LYS A 702 21.25 -1.02 31.62
C LYS A 702 20.49 -2.30 31.99
N ASP A 703 19.97 -2.37 33.20
CA ASP A 703 19.16 -3.48 33.70
C ASP A 703 17.72 -3.48 33.17
N ALA A 704 17.29 -2.42 32.48
CA ALA A 704 16.03 -2.39 31.74
C ALA A 704 16.06 -3.25 30.46
N GLY A 705 17.25 -3.61 29.97
CA GLY A 705 17.42 -4.33 28.71
C GLY A 705 17.11 -3.45 27.50
N ASP A 706 16.69 -4.07 26.40
CA ASP A 706 16.26 -3.37 25.20
C ASP A 706 14.88 -2.76 25.44
N VAL A 707 14.78 -1.43 25.30
CA VAL A 707 13.54 -0.68 25.53
C VAL A 707 13.14 0.12 24.31
N ARG A 708 11.89 0.60 24.31
CA ARG A 708 11.34 1.57 23.37
C ARG A 708 10.67 2.69 24.13
N PHE A 709 10.95 3.91 23.71
CA PHE A 709 10.33 5.12 24.26
C PHE A 709 9.03 5.42 23.54
N THR A 710 8.03 5.87 24.29
CA THR A 710 6.79 6.43 23.75
C THR A 710 7.02 7.88 23.31
N ASP A 711 6.00 8.47 22.66
CA ASP A 711 5.99 9.90 22.33
C ASP A 711 6.29 10.73 23.60
N PRO A 712 7.30 11.63 23.56
CA PRO A 712 7.64 12.50 24.69
C PRO A 712 6.74 13.73 24.72
N SER A 713 6.77 14.45 25.84
CA SER A 713 6.11 15.76 25.96
C SER A 713 6.94 16.71 26.82
N VAL A 714 6.87 18.01 26.54
CA VAL A 714 7.71 19.02 27.21
C VAL A 714 6.86 20.05 27.96
N ASN A 715 7.15 20.27 29.24
CA ASN A 715 6.58 21.38 30.02
C ASN A 715 7.50 21.76 31.19
N ASP A 716 7.48 23.04 31.59
CA ASP A 716 8.22 23.57 32.75
C ASP A 716 9.73 23.17 32.77
N GLY A 717 10.40 23.33 31.63
CA GLY A 717 11.84 23.03 31.49
C GLY A 717 12.19 21.55 31.69
N ARG A 718 11.20 20.66 31.50
CA ARG A 718 11.35 19.21 31.62
C ARG A 718 10.83 18.50 30.39
N VAL A 719 11.50 17.41 30.05
CA VAL A 719 11.05 16.43 29.06
C VAL A 719 10.51 15.24 29.82
N TYR A 720 9.28 14.87 29.52
CA TYR A 720 8.58 13.73 30.07
C TYR A 720 8.51 12.64 29.01
N ALA A 721 8.79 11.40 29.41
CA ALA A 721 8.65 10.26 28.51
C ALA A 721 8.38 8.99 29.32
N SER A 722 7.81 7.99 28.66
CA SER A 722 7.75 6.64 29.19
C SER A 722 8.50 5.68 28.29
N TYR A 723 8.90 4.54 28.84
CA TYR A 723 9.49 3.46 28.06
C TYR A 723 9.03 2.10 28.57
N ALA A 724 9.03 1.12 27.68
CA ALA A 724 8.79 -0.28 27.99
C ALA A 724 9.86 -1.17 27.34
N GLY A 725 10.07 -2.37 27.86
CA GLY A 725 10.90 -3.38 27.19
C GLY A 725 10.38 -3.69 25.79
N LEU A 726 11.28 -4.00 24.85
CA LEU A 726 10.89 -4.48 23.52
C LEU A 726 9.97 -5.71 23.66
N ASN A 727 8.83 -5.70 22.96
CA ASN A 727 7.79 -6.73 23.07
C ASN A 727 7.19 -6.90 24.48
N ALA A 728 7.21 -5.84 25.31
CA ALA A 728 6.81 -5.90 26.72
C ALA A 728 5.49 -6.61 26.98
N TYR A 729 4.46 -6.41 26.15
CA TYR A 729 3.16 -7.04 26.36
C TYR A 729 3.22 -8.58 26.39
N GLN A 730 4.15 -9.17 25.64
CA GLN A 730 4.38 -10.61 25.53
C GLN A 730 5.30 -11.16 26.65
N LEU A 731 6.01 -10.29 27.38
CA LEU A 731 6.91 -10.70 28.45
C LEU A 731 6.14 -11.05 29.72
N THR A 732 6.61 -12.04 30.48
CA THR A 732 6.00 -12.36 31.79
C THR A 732 6.14 -11.20 32.77
N ASN A 733 7.34 -10.61 32.85
CA ASN A 733 7.68 -9.50 33.73
C ASN A 733 8.30 -8.35 32.92
N PRO A 734 7.48 -7.53 32.24
CA PRO A 734 7.99 -6.43 31.43
C PRO A 734 8.57 -5.32 32.29
N VAL A 735 9.61 -4.66 31.77
CA VAL A 735 10.09 -3.39 32.31
C VAL A 735 9.22 -2.28 31.74
N THR A 736 8.70 -1.41 32.62
CA THR A 736 7.99 -0.18 32.27
C THR A 736 8.39 0.92 33.23
N ASN A 737 8.52 2.15 32.75
CA ASN A 737 8.96 3.26 33.59
C ASN A 737 8.58 4.63 33.01
N ALA A 738 8.24 5.57 33.88
CA ALA A 738 8.13 6.99 33.53
C ALA A 738 9.39 7.73 33.96
N VAL A 739 9.75 8.76 33.20
CA VAL A 739 10.90 9.61 33.51
C VAL A 739 10.59 11.08 33.23
N ALA A 740 11.07 11.95 34.12
CA ALA A 740 11.23 13.36 33.83
C ALA A 740 12.72 13.71 33.77
N LEU A 741 13.11 14.38 32.69
CA LEU A 741 14.47 14.83 32.44
C LEU A 741 14.53 16.36 32.52
N ASN A 742 15.68 16.90 32.90
CA ASN A 742 15.98 18.30 32.67
C ASN A 742 16.09 18.54 31.16
N ALA A 743 15.26 19.42 30.61
CA ALA A 743 15.21 19.67 29.16
C ALA A 743 16.58 20.06 28.57
N LYS A 744 17.36 20.88 29.28
CA LYS A 744 18.64 21.39 28.77
C LYS A 744 19.74 20.34 28.65
N ASN A 745 19.71 19.27 29.44
CA ASN A 745 20.86 18.35 29.51
C ASN A 745 20.51 16.87 29.66
N GLY A 746 19.23 16.50 29.56
CA GLY A 746 18.79 15.11 29.63
C GLY A 746 19.01 14.42 30.97
N ARG A 747 19.42 15.13 32.03
CA ARG A 747 19.64 14.52 33.35
C ARG A 747 18.31 14.21 34.02
N VAL A 748 18.20 12.98 34.53
CA VAL A 748 17.04 12.51 35.29
C VAL A 748 16.77 13.44 36.47
N ARG A 749 15.54 13.95 36.55
CA ARG A 749 14.98 14.64 37.71
C ARG A 749 14.31 13.65 38.65
N TRP A 750 13.50 12.77 38.07
CA TRP A 750 12.91 11.63 38.75
C TRP A 750 12.64 10.53 37.72
N SER A 751 12.54 9.30 38.21
CA SER A 751 12.10 8.13 37.45
C SER A 751 11.25 7.27 38.37
N ALA A 752 10.12 6.79 37.88
CA ALA A 752 9.14 6.06 38.68
C ALA A 752 8.42 5.01 37.85
N ALA A 753 8.52 3.74 38.25
CA ALA A 753 7.75 2.68 37.63
C ALA A 753 6.25 2.84 37.98
N PRO A 754 5.34 2.60 37.02
CA PRO A 754 3.91 2.63 37.27
C PRO A 754 3.47 1.50 38.21
N LYS A 755 2.39 1.74 38.96
CA LYS A 755 1.77 0.70 39.81
C LYS A 755 0.41 0.36 39.23
N ALA A 756 0.21 -0.90 38.85
CA ALA A 756 -1.09 -1.36 38.39
C ALA A 756 -2.17 -1.20 39.48
N PRO A 757 -3.43 -0.93 39.10
CA PRO A 757 -4.55 -0.93 40.04
C PRO A 757 -4.75 -2.32 40.63
N ASP A 758 -5.33 -2.41 41.84
CA ASP A 758 -5.52 -3.68 42.54
C ASP A 758 -6.42 -4.68 41.78
N THR A 759 -7.23 -4.17 40.85
CA THR A 759 -8.10 -4.97 39.96
C THR A 759 -7.35 -5.59 38.79
N ALA A 760 -6.11 -5.17 38.49
CA ALA A 760 -5.34 -5.68 37.38
C ALA A 760 -4.68 -7.03 37.69
N VAL A 761 -4.62 -7.90 36.68
CA VAL A 761 -3.96 -9.21 36.73
C VAL A 761 -2.66 -9.14 35.95
N GLY A 762 -1.56 -9.59 36.58
CA GLY A 762 -0.25 -9.65 35.93
C GLY A 762 0.49 -8.30 35.80
N GLY A 763 0.06 -7.28 36.57
CA GLY A 763 0.72 -5.98 36.67
C GLY A 763 0.56 -5.09 35.44
N ILE A 764 1.46 -4.11 35.32
CA ILE A 764 1.59 -3.27 34.12
C ILE A 764 2.19 -4.14 33.01
N ARG A 765 1.59 -4.10 31.81
CA ARG A 765 1.93 -4.97 30.68
C ARG A 765 2.82 -4.28 29.66
N THR A 766 2.57 -3.00 29.37
CA THR A 766 3.39 -2.19 28.45
C THR A 766 3.05 -0.70 28.58
N ALA A 767 3.76 0.15 27.85
CA ALA A 767 3.43 1.58 27.67
C ALA A 767 2.68 1.79 26.35
N ILE A 768 1.86 2.84 26.25
CA ILE A 768 1.14 3.16 25.02
C ILE A 768 1.97 4.13 24.16
N PRO A 769 2.35 3.78 22.91
CA PRO A 769 3.28 4.58 22.13
C PRO A 769 2.68 5.90 21.66
N ASN A 770 1.46 5.87 21.12
CA ASN A 770 0.78 7.02 20.54
C ASN A 770 0.28 7.99 21.62
N ALA A 771 0.81 9.21 21.66
CA ALA A 771 0.42 10.27 22.59
C ALA A 771 0.32 9.82 24.06
N GLY A 772 1.04 8.74 24.43
CA GLY A 772 0.93 8.12 25.75
C GLY A 772 1.55 8.94 26.88
N THR A 773 2.28 10.01 26.55
CA THR A 773 2.75 11.02 27.49
C THR A 773 2.28 12.40 27.04
N PHE A 774 1.61 13.15 27.92
CA PHE A 774 1.14 14.50 27.60
C PHE A 774 1.25 15.42 28.80
N ALA A 775 1.93 16.56 28.64
CA ALA A 775 2.08 17.58 29.67
C ALA A 775 1.52 18.92 29.18
N SER A 776 0.75 19.59 30.04
CA SER A 776 0.25 20.94 29.76
C SER A 776 -0.02 21.67 31.07
N LYS A 777 0.05 23.01 31.00
CA LYS A 777 -0.30 23.89 32.12
C LYS A 777 -1.80 23.90 32.43
N GLU A 778 -2.62 23.48 31.47
CA GLU A 778 -4.07 23.39 31.59
C GLU A 778 -4.54 22.09 32.24
N ILE A 779 -3.65 21.10 32.42
CA ILE A 779 -4.01 19.86 33.12
C ILE A 779 -4.24 20.18 34.61
N PRO A 780 -5.37 19.72 35.20
CA PRO A 780 -5.66 19.96 36.62
C PRO A 780 -4.66 19.25 37.57
N TYR A 781 -4.87 19.35 38.88
CA TYR A 781 -4.12 18.68 39.97
C TYR A 781 -2.76 19.26 40.39
N ALA A 782 -1.86 19.65 39.48
CA ALA A 782 -0.48 20.03 39.83
C ALA A 782 -0.12 21.52 39.60
N GLY A 783 -1.11 22.41 39.57
CA GLY A 783 -0.88 23.85 39.42
C GLY A 783 -0.10 24.23 38.16
N GLY A 784 -0.39 23.56 37.04
CA GLY A 784 0.29 23.77 35.75
C GLY A 784 1.53 22.91 35.50
N HIS A 785 1.86 22.01 36.42
CA HIS A 785 2.99 21.07 36.31
C HIS A 785 2.57 19.62 36.07
N ALA A 786 1.30 19.37 35.71
CA ALA A 786 0.80 18.00 35.59
C ALA A 786 1.24 17.36 34.26
N VAL A 787 1.42 16.05 34.31
CA VAL A 787 1.75 15.21 33.15
C VAL A 787 0.98 13.89 33.25
N VAL A 788 0.48 13.44 32.11
CA VAL A 788 -0.25 12.18 31.94
C VAL A 788 0.71 11.12 31.41
N TYR A 789 0.59 9.90 31.92
CA TYR A 789 1.21 8.70 31.36
C TYR A 789 0.16 7.60 31.15
N LEU A 790 0.27 6.88 30.03
CA LEU A 790 -0.65 5.83 29.66
C LEU A 790 0.04 4.46 29.56
N TRP A 791 -0.54 3.48 30.24
CA TRP A 791 -0.04 2.11 30.35
C TRP A 791 -1.08 1.10 29.90
N ALA A 792 -0.68 -0.15 29.66
CA ALA A 792 -1.62 -1.25 29.47
C ALA A 792 -1.67 -2.18 30.70
N VAL A 793 -2.86 -2.64 31.06
CA VAL A 793 -3.11 -3.65 32.08
C VAL A 793 -4.12 -4.68 31.58
N ASN A 794 -4.15 -5.87 32.18
CA ASN A 794 -5.28 -6.78 32.05
C ASN A 794 -6.19 -6.61 33.25
N ALA A 795 -7.42 -6.14 33.06
CA ALA A 795 -8.36 -5.85 34.15
C ALA A 795 -9.79 -6.30 33.80
N PRO A 796 -10.66 -6.55 34.80
CA PRO A 796 -12.07 -6.89 34.57
C PRO A 796 -12.79 -5.84 33.72
N ILE A 797 -13.68 -6.30 32.83
CA ILE A 797 -14.57 -5.42 32.06
C ILE A 797 -15.81 -5.11 32.90
N ASP A 798 -16.21 -3.84 32.93
CA ASP A 798 -17.40 -3.37 33.65
C ASP A 798 -18.71 -3.68 32.90
N TRP A 799 -18.95 -4.97 32.60
CA TRP A 799 -20.18 -5.50 32.00
C TRP A 799 -20.85 -6.57 32.88
N GLY A 800 -20.53 -6.59 34.18
CA GLY A 800 -21.07 -7.58 35.13
C GLY A 800 -20.56 -9.01 34.90
N THR A 801 -19.36 -9.16 34.34
CA THR A 801 -18.70 -10.46 34.09
C THR A 801 -17.31 -10.48 34.72
N ASP A 802 -16.79 -11.67 35.04
CA ASP A 802 -15.39 -11.85 35.47
C ASP A 802 -14.40 -11.86 34.29
N ALA A 803 -14.83 -11.45 33.09
CA ALA A 803 -13.98 -11.42 31.91
C ALA A 803 -12.90 -10.35 32.06
N LEU A 804 -11.65 -10.75 31.84
CA LEU A 804 -10.50 -9.84 31.76
C LEU A 804 -10.35 -9.34 30.33
N SER A 805 -10.04 -8.05 30.17
CA SER A 805 -9.65 -7.46 28.90
C SER A 805 -8.38 -6.62 29.05
N PRO A 806 -7.55 -6.52 28.01
CA PRO A 806 -6.50 -5.52 27.92
C PRO A 806 -7.11 -4.12 27.88
N GLN A 807 -6.71 -3.27 28.81
CA GLN A 807 -7.24 -1.91 28.99
C GLN A 807 -6.10 -0.90 29.18
N ASN A 808 -6.34 0.33 28.74
CA ASN A 808 -5.48 1.46 29.07
C ASN A 808 -5.64 1.81 30.56
N TYR A 809 -4.54 2.11 31.23
CA TYR A 809 -4.47 2.62 32.60
C TYR A 809 -3.71 3.93 32.59
N MET A 810 -4.40 5.00 32.99
CA MET A 810 -3.90 6.36 32.97
C MET A 810 -3.43 6.78 34.36
N GLU A 811 -2.30 7.50 34.44
CA GLU A 811 -1.83 8.18 35.64
C GLU A 811 -1.56 9.66 35.34
N ILE A 812 -2.13 10.57 36.14
CA ILE A 812 -1.75 11.98 36.18
C ILE A 812 -0.79 12.17 37.34
N ARG A 813 0.41 12.70 37.04
CA ARG A 813 1.49 12.88 38.00
C ARG A 813 1.87 14.36 38.15
N ASP A 814 2.35 14.74 39.33
CA ASP A 814 3.08 16.01 39.50
C ASP A 814 4.42 15.90 38.77
N GLY A 815 4.60 16.66 37.69
CA GLY A 815 5.81 16.63 36.87
C GLY A 815 7.09 17.04 37.60
N ARG A 816 6.99 17.65 38.79
CA ARG A 816 8.16 18.02 39.60
C ARG A 816 8.65 16.87 40.47
N THR A 817 7.74 16.04 41.00
CA THR A 817 8.04 15.01 42.00
C THR A 817 7.85 13.58 41.50
N GLY A 818 7.04 13.38 40.46
CA GLY A 818 6.61 12.08 39.96
C GLY A 818 5.47 11.44 40.77
N GLU A 819 4.92 12.13 41.77
CA GLU A 819 3.81 11.65 42.60
C GLU A 819 2.54 11.48 41.76
N VAL A 820 1.84 10.35 41.91
CA VAL A 820 0.54 10.10 41.26
C VAL A 820 -0.53 10.88 42.01
N LEU A 821 -1.20 11.79 41.30
CA LEU A 821 -2.26 12.64 41.84
C LEU A 821 -3.65 12.10 41.49
N HIS A 822 -3.77 11.43 40.35
CA HIS A 822 -5.01 10.83 39.88
C HIS A 822 -4.68 9.63 38.96
N SER A 823 -5.54 8.60 38.93
CA SER A 823 -5.34 7.45 38.03
C SER A 823 -6.64 6.68 37.81
N GLY A 824 -6.79 6.02 36.66
CA GLY A 824 -7.97 5.21 36.35
C GLY A 824 -7.85 4.43 35.05
N LEU A 825 -8.80 3.52 34.81
CA LEU A 825 -8.90 2.83 33.51
C LEU A 825 -9.44 3.79 32.44
N ALA A 826 -8.82 3.76 31.26
CA ALA A 826 -9.05 4.70 30.16
C ALA A 826 -9.43 3.98 28.85
N GLY A 827 -10.31 2.98 28.94
CA GLY A 827 -10.84 2.26 27.78
C GLY A 827 -9.98 1.07 27.34
N GLY A 828 -10.34 0.48 26.19
CA GLY A 828 -9.64 -0.68 25.63
C GLY A 828 -8.21 -0.36 25.19
N MET A 829 -7.32 -1.35 25.28
CA MET A 829 -5.95 -1.23 24.78
C MET A 829 -5.93 -0.81 23.30
N TRP A 830 -4.99 0.06 22.93
CA TRP A 830 -4.88 0.70 21.60
C TRP A 830 -6.07 1.56 21.17
N GLY A 831 -7.00 1.86 22.10
CA GLY A 831 -8.14 2.74 21.86
C GLY A 831 -7.87 4.23 22.11
N HIS A 832 -6.66 4.61 22.53
CA HIS A 832 -6.29 6.02 22.76
C HIS A 832 -5.64 6.63 21.51
N PHE A 833 -6.04 7.85 21.15
CA PHE A 833 -5.57 8.52 19.94
C PHE A 833 -4.99 9.91 20.19
N SER A 834 -5.53 10.68 21.14
CA SER A 834 -5.09 12.06 21.37
C SER A 834 -5.44 12.56 22.77
N TYR A 835 -4.51 13.30 23.38
CA TYR A 835 -4.79 14.17 24.52
C TYR A 835 -4.80 15.64 24.09
N PHE A 836 -5.67 16.43 24.70
CA PHE A 836 -5.70 17.89 24.57
C PHE A 836 -6.19 18.51 25.89
N ALA A 837 -5.84 19.77 26.15
CA ALA A 837 -6.21 20.43 27.39
C ALA A 837 -6.64 21.88 27.14
N LYS A 838 -7.69 22.30 27.84
CA LYS A 838 -8.30 23.62 27.72
C LYS A 838 -9.09 23.95 28.98
N ASP A 839 -9.08 25.23 29.36
CA ASP A 839 -9.88 25.78 30.47
C ASP A 839 -9.74 24.99 31.78
N GLY A 840 -8.50 24.59 32.13
CA GLY A 840 -8.22 23.83 33.34
C GLY A 840 -8.69 22.37 33.35
N ALA A 841 -9.00 21.81 32.18
CA ALA A 841 -9.39 20.41 32.01
C ALA A 841 -8.50 19.67 31.00
N LEU A 842 -8.33 18.36 31.23
CA LEU A 842 -7.69 17.43 30.30
C LEU A 842 -8.77 16.64 29.58
N TYR A 843 -8.60 16.40 28.29
CA TYR A 843 -9.49 15.63 27.45
C TYR A 843 -8.75 14.48 26.77
N ASP A 844 -9.40 13.33 26.70
CA ASP A 844 -8.94 12.13 25.97
C ASP A 844 -9.91 11.83 24.83
N GLY A 845 -9.40 11.85 23.60
CA GLY A 845 -10.11 11.38 22.41
C GLY A 845 -9.78 9.91 22.18
N ALA A 846 -10.72 9.03 22.51
CA ALA A 846 -10.56 7.58 22.42
C ALA A 846 -11.55 6.98 21.41
N THR A 847 -11.43 5.67 21.15
CA THR A 847 -12.39 4.96 20.28
C THR A 847 -13.82 5.17 20.76
N ALA A 848 -14.65 5.78 19.90
CA ALA A 848 -16.07 6.06 20.14
C ALA A 848 -16.40 6.79 21.45
N SER A 849 -15.45 7.54 22.03
CA SER A 849 -15.68 8.27 23.28
C SER A 849 -14.75 9.46 23.49
N PHE A 850 -15.24 10.42 24.25
CA PHE A 850 -14.43 11.48 24.84
C PHE A 850 -14.46 11.35 26.35
N ARG A 851 -13.31 11.55 27.00
CA ARG A 851 -13.22 11.67 28.46
C ARG A 851 -12.73 13.06 28.81
N ARG A 852 -13.19 13.59 29.93
CA ARG A 852 -12.79 14.89 30.47
C ARG A 852 -12.44 14.72 31.93
N TYR A 853 -11.24 15.15 32.31
CA TYR A 853 -10.71 15.08 33.67
C TYR A 853 -10.60 16.49 34.24
N ARG A 854 -11.13 16.69 35.45
CA ARG A 854 -11.16 17.97 36.15
C ARG A 854 -10.57 17.87 37.55
N ALA A 855 -10.29 19.02 38.16
CA ALA A 855 -9.93 19.07 39.58
C ALA A 855 -10.95 18.31 40.44
N ASP A 856 -10.48 17.78 41.58
CA ASP A 856 -11.26 16.99 42.54
C ASP A 856 -11.80 15.63 42.04
N GLY A 857 -11.41 15.18 40.84
CA GLY A 857 -11.83 13.88 40.28
C GLY A 857 -13.24 13.88 39.68
N ASP A 858 -13.74 15.05 39.27
CA ASP A 858 -14.96 15.21 38.48
C ASP A 858 -14.74 14.78 37.03
N ASP A 859 -14.48 13.48 36.84
CA ASP A 859 -14.18 12.91 35.53
C ASP A 859 -15.49 12.50 34.85
N THR A 860 -15.67 12.94 33.61
CA THR A 860 -16.81 12.54 32.78
C THR A 860 -16.35 11.76 31.56
N MET A 861 -17.14 10.78 31.14
CA MET A 861 -16.97 10.05 29.89
C MET A 861 -18.28 10.14 29.11
N GLN A 862 -18.17 10.51 27.84
CA GLN A 862 -19.29 10.50 26.92
C GLN A 862 -18.97 9.58 25.75
N SER A 863 -19.82 8.59 25.52
CA SER A 863 -19.77 7.80 24.30
C SER A 863 -20.40 8.59 23.15
N VAL A 864 -19.87 8.42 21.94
CA VAL A 864 -20.35 9.10 20.72
C VAL A 864 -20.61 8.11 19.60
N LEU A 865 -21.52 8.46 18.69
CA LEU A 865 -21.77 7.70 17.46
C LEU A 865 -21.49 8.57 16.23
N PRO A 866 -20.83 8.03 15.19
CA PRO A 866 -20.33 6.65 15.04
C PRO A 866 -18.98 6.42 15.76
N THR A 867 -18.30 5.30 15.47
CA THR A 867 -16.95 5.00 15.99
C THR A 867 -15.95 6.06 15.55
N THR A 868 -15.64 7.00 16.44
CA THR A 868 -14.64 8.05 16.24
C THR A 868 -13.25 7.63 16.72
N TYR A 869 -12.22 8.30 16.19
CA TYR A 869 -10.82 8.16 16.53
C TYR A 869 -10.23 9.55 16.80
N GLY A 870 -9.67 9.74 18.00
CA GLY A 870 -9.05 11.00 18.40
C GLY A 870 -10.05 12.13 18.65
N GLY A 871 -9.52 13.34 18.81
CA GLY A 871 -10.30 14.48 19.24
C GLY A 871 -9.50 15.77 19.29
N GLY A 872 -10.19 16.90 19.19
CA GLY A 872 -9.60 18.21 19.36
C GLY A 872 -10.66 19.31 19.34
N PHE A 873 -10.29 20.51 19.80
CA PHE A 873 -11.11 21.70 19.67
C PHE A 873 -10.85 22.40 18.33
N MET A 874 -11.90 23.01 17.78
CA MET A 874 -11.81 23.86 16.59
C MET A 874 -12.76 25.06 16.69
N THR A 875 -12.50 26.07 15.88
CA THR A 875 -13.32 27.28 15.74
C THR A 875 -14.29 27.10 14.57
N GLY A 876 -15.56 26.89 14.86
CA GLY A 876 -16.64 26.79 13.90
C GLY A 876 -17.26 28.14 13.49
N PRO A 877 -18.32 28.09 12.65
CA PRO A 877 -18.98 29.27 12.11
C PRO A 877 -19.41 30.28 13.19
N GLY A 878 -19.11 31.56 12.96
CA GLY A 878 -19.44 32.63 13.90
C GLY A 878 -18.56 32.66 15.16
N GLY A 879 -17.42 31.95 15.16
CA GLY A 879 -16.52 31.85 16.30
C GLY A 879 -16.97 30.83 17.36
N ARG A 880 -17.93 29.96 17.01
CA ARG A 880 -18.45 28.91 17.91
C ARG A 880 -17.37 27.86 18.14
N GLU A 881 -17.11 27.51 19.39
CA GLU A 881 -16.25 26.38 19.70
C GLU A 881 -16.92 25.04 19.41
N LEU A 882 -16.19 24.11 18.80
CA LEU A 882 -16.63 22.76 18.49
C LEU A 882 -15.56 21.73 18.87
N LEU A 883 -15.99 20.50 19.11
CA LEU A 883 -15.12 19.32 19.14
C LEU A 883 -15.15 18.64 17.78
N VAL A 884 -14.02 18.14 17.31
CA VAL A 884 -13.88 17.41 16.05
C VAL A 884 -13.19 16.06 16.26
N ALA A 885 -13.63 15.02 15.55
CA ALA A 885 -12.98 13.72 15.53
C ALA A 885 -13.14 13.02 14.17
N GLY A 886 -12.10 12.29 13.76
CA GLY A 886 -12.17 11.40 12.60
C GLY A 886 -12.95 10.13 12.94
N ALA A 887 -13.43 9.40 11.93
CA ALA A 887 -14.18 8.14 12.07
C ALA A 887 -14.05 7.34 10.77
N GLU A 888 -14.20 6.00 10.78
CA GLU A 888 -14.00 5.13 9.59
C GLU A 888 -14.74 5.56 8.31
N SER A 889 -15.83 6.32 8.48
CA SER A 889 -16.69 6.79 7.41
C SER A 889 -16.67 8.31 7.24
N GLY A 890 -15.68 9.02 7.77
CA GLY A 890 -15.55 10.47 7.61
C GLY A 890 -15.07 11.20 8.86
N LEU A 891 -15.78 12.27 9.20
CA LEU A 891 -15.46 13.15 10.30
C LEU A 891 -16.73 13.70 10.91
N TYR A 892 -16.68 13.92 12.22
CA TYR A 892 -17.83 14.34 13.03
C TYR A 892 -17.43 15.53 13.89
N VAL A 893 -18.33 16.50 13.98
CA VAL A 893 -18.22 17.62 14.91
C VAL A 893 -19.33 17.58 15.95
N PHE A 894 -18.97 17.90 17.18
CA PHE A 894 -19.83 17.87 18.35
C PHE A 894 -19.78 19.24 19.02
N ASP A 895 -20.88 19.62 19.67
CA ASP A 895 -20.84 20.71 20.61
C ASP A 895 -20.13 20.25 21.90
N PRO A 896 -19.26 21.07 22.53
CA PRO A 896 -18.59 20.70 23.78
C PRO A 896 -19.56 20.30 24.92
N SER A 897 -20.79 20.84 24.92
CA SER A 897 -21.84 20.44 25.89
C SER A 897 -22.25 18.98 25.79
N ALA A 898 -21.89 18.27 24.71
CA ALA A 898 -22.03 16.82 24.60
C ALA A 898 -21.41 16.07 25.79
N LEU A 899 -20.33 16.60 26.37
CA LEU A 899 -19.63 16.01 27.52
C LEU A 899 -20.38 16.15 28.85
N ASP A 900 -21.44 16.94 28.87
CA ASP A 900 -22.33 17.17 30.00
C ASP A 900 -23.72 16.53 29.79
N SER A 901 -23.88 15.74 28.73
CA SER A 901 -25.14 15.08 28.39
C SER A 901 -25.48 13.96 29.38
N GLU A 902 -26.78 13.81 29.69
CA GLU A 902 -27.29 12.63 30.41
C GLU A 902 -27.52 11.43 29.47
N ASP A 903 -27.45 11.65 28.15
CA ASP A 903 -27.63 10.59 27.16
C ASP A 903 -26.43 9.64 27.11
N SER A 904 -26.71 8.34 26.95
CA SER A 904 -25.66 7.33 26.82
C SER A 904 -24.79 7.52 25.56
N TRP A 905 -25.29 8.21 24.54
CA TRP A 905 -24.60 8.50 23.29
C TRP A 905 -24.88 9.92 22.83
N ALA A 906 -23.86 10.78 22.77
CA ALA A 906 -24.04 12.14 22.28
C ALA A 906 -24.06 12.15 20.75
N SER A 907 -24.96 12.98 20.19
CA SER A 907 -25.13 13.12 18.75
C SER A 907 -24.26 14.24 18.18
N PRO A 908 -23.71 14.09 16.96
CA PRO A 908 -22.97 15.15 16.29
C PRO A 908 -23.88 16.33 15.89
N VAL A 909 -23.29 17.52 15.88
CA VAL A 909 -23.92 18.73 15.33
C VAL A 909 -23.58 18.93 13.85
N GLY A 910 -22.59 18.20 13.33
CA GLY A 910 -22.27 18.14 11.91
C GLY A 910 -21.45 16.90 11.58
N SER A 911 -21.50 16.46 10.33
CA SER A 911 -20.74 15.30 9.87
C SER A 911 -20.47 15.36 8.37
N ILE A 912 -19.45 14.61 7.97
CA ILE A 912 -19.17 14.29 6.57
C ILE A 912 -19.82 12.93 6.27
N GLY A 913 -20.50 12.81 5.13
CA GLY A 913 -21.08 11.53 4.68
C GLY A 913 -20.01 10.46 4.44
N SER A 914 -20.43 9.20 4.27
CA SER A 914 -19.58 8.00 4.18
C SER A 914 -18.41 8.12 3.19
N LEU A 915 -17.26 8.56 3.69
CA LEU A 915 -15.96 8.51 3.03
C LEU A 915 -15.17 7.37 3.63
N ILE A 916 -15.25 6.21 2.99
CA ILE A 916 -14.51 5.02 3.39
C ILE A 916 -13.01 5.34 3.26
N GLY A 917 -12.25 5.14 4.35
CA GLY A 917 -10.80 5.38 4.40
C GLY A 917 -10.38 6.75 4.97
N ALA A 918 -11.33 7.63 5.30
CA ALA A 918 -11.06 8.78 6.16
C ALA A 918 -11.05 8.32 7.62
N ARG A 919 -10.00 8.61 8.39
CA ARG A 919 -9.90 8.22 9.82
C ARG A 919 -9.15 9.23 10.67
N ASN A 920 -8.24 9.98 10.07
CA ASN A 920 -7.57 11.10 10.71
C ASN A 920 -8.12 12.42 10.14
N TYR A 921 -7.70 13.55 10.69
CA TYR A 921 -8.16 14.85 10.24
C TYR A 921 -7.15 15.96 10.49
N PHE A 922 -7.39 17.08 9.84
CA PHE A 922 -6.78 18.36 10.16
C PHE A 922 -7.89 19.40 10.34
N ALA A 923 -7.71 20.32 11.29
CA ALA A 923 -8.56 21.49 11.46
C ALA A 923 -7.69 22.75 11.59
N GLY A 924 -8.03 23.81 10.86
CA GLY A 924 -7.38 25.11 10.97
C GLY A 924 -7.86 26.12 9.94
N ASP A 925 -7.76 27.41 10.27
CA ASP A 925 -8.12 28.54 9.41
C ASP A 925 -7.15 28.67 8.22
N LEU A 926 -7.54 28.13 7.06
CA LEU A 926 -6.70 28.11 5.86
C LEU A 926 -6.86 29.37 5.01
N ASP A 927 -8.01 30.04 5.09
CA ASP A 927 -8.29 31.20 4.25
C ASP A 927 -8.24 32.56 4.96
N GLY A 928 -8.09 32.55 6.29
CA GLY A 928 -7.94 33.70 7.17
C GLY A 928 -9.25 34.35 7.60
N ASP A 929 -10.39 33.67 7.50
CA ASP A 929 -11.71 34.21 7.87
C ASP A 929 -12.07 34.05 9.35
N GLY A 930 -11.23 33.37 10.14
CA GLY A 930 -11.42 33.11 11.55
C GLY A 930 -12.32 31.91 11.86
N VAL A 931 -12.72 31.13 10.85
CA VAL A 931 -13.35 29.82 10.97
C VAL A 931 -12.35 28.76 10.50
N ASP A 932 -12.19 27.70 11.28
CA ASP A 932 -11.33 26.60 10.89
C ASP A 932 -11.97 25.80 9.75
N GLU A 933 -11.21 25.55 8.68
CA GLU A 933 -11.53 24.51 7.72
C GLU A 933 -11.08 23.14 8.21
N VAL A 934 -11.74 22.10 7.70
CA VAL A 934 -11.45 20.72 8.06
C VAL A 934 -11.06 19.92 6.83
N LEU A 935 -10.03 19.10 6.99
CA LEU A 935 -9.62 18.11 6.02
C LEU A 935 -9.83 16.71 6.59
N SER A 936 -10.44 15.82 5.80
CA SER A 936 -10.42 14.38 6.08
C SER A 936 -9.08 13.81 5.63
N LEU A 937 -8.39 13.07 6.50
CA LEU A 937 -7.13 12.39 6.21
C LEU A 937 -7.28 10.87 6.35
N ASN A 938 -6.38 10.12 5.71
CA ASN A 938 -6.29 8.67 5.83
C ASN A 938 -5.65 8.25 7.17
N SER A 939 -5.55 6.94 7.41
CA SER A 939 -4.85 6.39 8.58
C SER A 939 -3.42 5.99 8.24
N ASP A 940 -2.54 6.04 9.23
CA ASP A 940 -1.20 5.43 9.17
C ASP A 940 -1.24 4.02 9.74
N ASP A 941 -1.97 3.11 9.09
CA ASP A 941 -2.19 1.76 9.62
C ASP A 941 -0.86 0.99 9.76
N SER A 942 0.06 1.14 8.79
CA SER A 942 1.35 0.45 8.82
C SER A 942 2.32 1.01 9.88
N GLY A 943 2.37 2.33 10.07
CA GLY A 943 3.18 2.93 11.13
C GLY A 943 2.60 2.68 12.50
N GLN A 944 1.27 2.65 12.63
CA GLN A 944 0.60 2.27 13.87
C GLN A 944 0.86 0.80 14.24
N ASP A 945 0.77 -0.14 13.29
CA ASP A 945 1.08 -1.56 13.51
C ASP A 945 2.52 -1.74 14.01
N ARG A 946 3.49 -1.09 13.36
CA ARG A 946 4.90 -1.16 13.76
C ARG A 946 5.14 -0.55 15.12
N ALA A 947 4.55 0.61 15.39
CA ALA A 947 4.66 1.26 16.68
C ALA A 947 4.11 0.39 17.81
N VAL A 948 2.93 -0.23 17.67
CA VAL A 948 2.42 -1.14 18.72
C VAL A 948 3.17 -2.46 18.77
N GLY A 949 3.72 -2.88 17.62
CA GLY A 949 4.59 -4.04 17.44
C GLY A 949 5.79 -4.03 18.37
N GLU A 950 6.49 -2.91 18.42
CA GLU A 950 7.62 -2.68 19.31
C GLU A 950 7.29 -2.89 20.80
N PHE A 951 6.01 -2.77 21.18
CA PHE A 951 5.50 -2.93 22.54
C PHE A 951 4.82 -4.29 22.77
N GLY A 952 4.85 -5.19 21.78
CA GLY A 952 4.34 -6.57 21.84
C GLY A 952 2.89 -6.75 21.38
N GLY A 953 2.32 -5.77 20.66
CA GLY A 953 0.97 -5.79 20.12
C GLY A 953 0.91 -5.98 18.60
N GLY A 954 -0.26 -5.72 18.02
CA GLY A 954 -0.50 -5.65 16.59
C GLY A 954 -1.75 -4.80 16.33
N TYR A 955 -1.73 -4.03 15.26
CA TYR A 955 -2.82 -3.15 14.86
C TYR A 955 -3.04 -3.31 13.36
N TYR A 956 -4.17 -3.89 12.96
CA TYR A 956 -4.47 -4.10 11.55
C TYR A 956 -5.92 -3.75 11.27
N LEU A 957 -6.11 -2.70 10.48
CA LEU A 957 -7.38 -2.27 9.93
C LEU A 957 -7.12 -1.90 8.47
N SER A 958 -8.00 -2.30 7.57
CA SER A 958 -7.86 -2.02 6.15
C SER A 958 -9.23 -1.91 5.51
N ASP A 959 -9.34 -1.10 4.47
CA ASP A 959 -10.56 -0.95 3.70
C ASP A 959 -10.30 -0.85 2.18
N ASN A 960 -11.39 -1.02 1.43
CA ASN A 960 -11.40 -1.02 -0.03
C ASN A 960 -11.86 0.32 -0.62
N GLY A 961 -12.04 1.36 0.19
CA GLY A 961 -12.53 2.67 -0.22
C GLY A 961 -11.53 3.47 -1.05
N ILE A 962 -12.03 4.49 -1.74
CA ILE A 962 -11.21 5.54 -2.34
C ILE A 962 -10.61 6.37 -1.21
N HIS A 963 -9.30 6.25 -1.02
CA HIS A 963 -8.55 7.07 -0.08
C HIS A 963 -8.27 8.45 -0.69
N GLN A 964 -8.62 9.48 0.05
CA GLN A 964 -8.55 10.85 -0.45
C GLN A 964 -8.51 11.85 0.69
N VAL A 965 -7.81 12.95 0.45
CA VAL A 965 -7.91 14.16 1.28
C VAL A 965 -8.98 15.05 0.70
N ASN A 966 -10.04 15.30 1.46
CA ASN A 966 -11.10 16.22 1.08
C ASN A 966 -11.06 17.44 2.01
N ALA A 967 -11.07 18.63 1.43
CA ALA A 967 -11.11 19.89 2.17
C ALA A 967 -12.53 20.44 2.23
N TYR A 968 -12.94 20.90 3.41
CA TYR A 968 -14.31 21.35 3.70
C TYR A 968 -14.34 22.74 4.31
N LYS A 969 -15.29 23.54 3.85
CA LYS A 969 -15.71 24.77 4.54
C LYS A 969 -16.91 24.53 5.44
N LEU A 970 -16.92 25.20 6.58
CA LEU A 970 -17.98 25.11 7.57
C LEU A 970 -18.91 26.32 7.45
N SER A 971 -20.21 26.09 7.63
CA SER A 971 -21.23 27.16 7.65
C SER A 971 -22.40 26.84 8.56
#